data_AF-A0A9N9BYQ8-F1
#
_entry.id   AF-A0A9N9BYQ8-F1
#
_cell.length_a   1.000
_cell.length_b   1.000
_cell.length_c   1.000
_cell.angle_alpha   90.00
_cell.angle_beta   90.00
_cell.angle_gamma   90.00
#
_symmetry.space_group_name_H-M   'P 1'
#
loop_
_entity.id
_entity.type
_entity.pdbx_description
1 polymer ?
#
loop_
_entity_poly.entity_id
_entity_poly.type
_entity_poly.pdbx_seq_one_letter_code
_entity_poly.pdbx_strand_id
1 'polypeptide(L)'
;MAGELRFDGRTVVVTGAGGGLGRAYAIAFAQRGANVVVNDLGVSRAGDGSSSAAADKVVDEIKSFGGKAVANYNSVEDGDKIVETAVKAFGRIDIIINNAGILRDRSFARMTDQDWDLLMTVHVRGSYKVTKAAWPFFKKQKFGRIINTASAAGIYGNYGQANYSAAKLALVSFTRTLAIEGASANIHSNVIAPIAASRMTETVMPPDVLEALKPEFISPLVLYLCHESTQENGSLFELGAGFVAKLRWERSKGAIFKADESFTPGAIAAKWEQVTNFENPDYPNKTTDLNLIELYEQAKNLASNPKGDDLKFEGKVVVITGAGGGLGRAYALMFGRLGASVVVNDLGTLTNSQGKSVKAADAVVEEVIAVGGKAVANYDSVEDGDKVIDTAIKAFGRIDILINNAGILRDKSFIKMTDQEWDLVQRIHLRGTYKATKAAWPYFLKQKYGRVVNTTSSVGLYGNFGQANYSTAKLGILGLSNTLALEGAKYNILVNTIAPTAGTAMTATIWPQELVDTFKPDFVAPFVGFLSHDNCPVSGRVFEVGGAWAAQVRWQRAGGVGFPTSKPLRPEDIAAKWDKITDFDDGRATHPTTTQEALQQFFENFANTKSSDEEVSASGAGKINVEKAKEMKFPPLEHTYTARDAIIYALGLGATRNDLQWVYENSENFSVIPTYGVVPGLATVFSMKLEDAVGEFNPMMLLHGEQYLEIKSTIPTSGKLISTPYIVDILDKGKGASLVIGVTTTDDKGTEIFKNEITLYIRGIGGFGGKKTGTDRGAATAANAPPKRAPDATIREKTFEGQAALYRMSGDFNPLHIDPNMSAMGGFDVPILHGLCSFGISGKHILTTFANNDSSKFENIKARFSAPVYPGETLETQCWKEGNKIIFETKVVERGVTCISGGAVELKGDASSAAGDSKPAGSNAGVAVPGFKSSAIFEALKASIDSASPAQKQAQAKKVKGIFQVEIKGDGGKSATWYIDLKENPGVGVGPSPKKPDASITISDADFTDLATGKANSQKLFMAGKLKIRGNMMLATKLGDVVGTKSKM
;
A
#
# COMPACT_ATOMS: atom_id res chain seq x y z
N MET A 1 7.46 33.35 -27.71
CA MET A 1 7.82 33.12 -26.29
C MET A 1 7.03 34.11 -25.45
N ALA A 2 6.17 33.63 -24.55
CA ALA A 2 5.54 34.49 -23.55
C ALA A 2 6.63 35.00 -22.58
N GLY A 3 6.51 36.25 -22.11
CA GLY A 3 7.42 36.81 -21.12
C GLY A 3 7.32 36.09 -19.77
N GLU A 4 8.35 36.24 -18.93
CA GLU A 4 8.37 35.70 -17.56
C GLU A 4 7.22 36.30 -16.72
N LEU A 5 6.45 35.45 -16.03
CA LEU A 5 5.42 35.84 -15.07
C LEU A 5 6.09 36.34 -13.78
N ARG A 6 5.88 37.62 -13.47
CA ARG A 6 6.53 38.32 -12.35
C ARG A 6 5.51 38.88 -11.37
N PHE A 7 5.96 39.11 -10.15
CA PHE A 7 5.17 39.59 -9.01
C PHE A 7 5.79 40.85 -8.40
N ASP A 8 6.51 41.63 -9.20
CA ASP A 8 7.19 42.83 -8.74
C ASP A 8 6.20 43.79 -8.06
N GLY A 9 6.54 44.22 -6.84
CA GLY A 9 5.69 45.10 -6.03
C GLY A 9 4.45 44.43 -5.41
N ARG A 10 4.21 43.13 -5.64
CA ARG A 10 3.17 42.36 -4.95
C ARG A 10 3.69 41.86 -3.61
N THR A 11 2.81 41.80 -2.62
CA THR A 11 3.13 41.27 -1.28
C THR A 11 2.36 39.99 -0.99
N VAL A 12 3.07 38.94 -0.61
CA VAL A 12 2.55 37.59 -0.38
C VAL A 12 2.72 37.20 1.09
N VAL A 13 1.65 36.74 1.72
CA VAL A 13 1.72 36.03 3.01
C VAL A 13 1.67 34.53 2.75
N VAL A 14 2.68 33.80 3.21
CA VAL A 14 2.69 32.34 3.19
C VAL A 14 2.69 31.82 4.63
N THR A 15 1.64 31.09 5.01
CA THR A 15 1.50 30.51 6.35
C THR A 15 2.13 29.11 6.42
N GLY A 16 2.75 28.76 7.56
CA GLY A 16 3.50 27.52 7.71
C GLY A 16 4.68 27.41 6.73
N ALA A 17 5.42 28.51 6.59
CA ALA A 17 6.43 28.71 5.56
C ALA A 17 7.89 28.47 6.03
N GLY A 18 8.09 27.96 7.25
CA GLY A 18 9.41 27.60 7.78
C GLY A 18 10.01 26.33 7.17
N GLY A 19 9.23 25.55 6.41
CA GLY A 19 9.68 24.33 5.74
C GLY A 19 8.69 23.80 4.70
N GLY A 20 9.04 22.67 4.07
CA GLY A 20 8.18 21.95 3.12
C GLY A 20 7.62 22.82 1.98
N LEU A 21 6.33 22.61 1.65
CA LEU A 21 5.62 23.36 0.61
C LEU A 21 5.61 24.87 0.85
N GLY A 22 5.37 25.31 2.09
CA GLY A 22 5.29 26.73 2.43
C GLY A 22 6.61 27.46 2.14
N ARG A 23 7.75 26.86 2.51
CA ARG A 23 9.07 27.38 2.15
C ARG A 23 9.25 27.45 0.64
N ALA A 24 8.87 26.40 -0.09
CA ALA A 24 8.99 26.36 -1.55
C ALA A 24 8.16 27.45 -2.24
N TYR A 25 6.95 27.75 -1.75
CA TYR A 25 6.14 28.86 -2.25
C TYR A 25 6.79 30.21 -1.95
N ALA A 26 7.27 30.42 -0.73
CA ALA A 26 7.92 31.66 -0.31
C ALA A 26 9.15 31.97 -1.18
N ILE A 27 10.00 30.97 -1.43
CA ILE A 27 11.17 31.11 -2.31
C ILE A 27 10.73 31.39 -3.75
N ALA A 28 9.78 30.63 -4.30
CA ALA A 28 9.33 30.80 -5.68
C ALA A 28 8.72 32.19 -5.93
N PHE A 29 7.90 32.71 -5.02
CA PHE A 29 7.37 34.07 -5.13
C PHE A 29 8.48 35.14 -5.03
N ALA A 30 9.43 34.98 -4.11
CA ALA A 30 10.54 35.92 -3.96
C ALA A 30 11.46 35.94 -5.19
N GLN A 31 11.75 34.78 -5.78
CA GLN A 31 12.52 34.67 -7.04
C GLN A 31 11.83 35.39 -8.21
N ARG A 32 10.50 35.49 -8.17
CA ARG A 32 9.70 36.24 -9.15
C ARG A 32 9.39 37.67 -8.73
N GLY A 33 10.12 38.22 -7.76
CA GLY A 33 10.10 39.66 -7.41
C GLY A 33 9.08 40.07 -6.34
N ALA A 34 8.35 39.13 -5.74
CA ALA A 34 7.41 39.46 -4.68
C ALA A 34 8.11 39.83 -3.36
N ASN A 35 7.44 40.67 -2.56
CA ASN A 35 7.75 40.81 -1.14
C ASN A 35 7.06 39.68 -0.36
N VAL A 36 7.77 38.98 0.51
CA VAL A 36 7.24 37.77 1.17
C VAL A 36 7.20 37.92 2.70
N VAL A 37 6.04 37.71 3.29
CA VAL A 37 5.92 37.45 4.73
C VAL A 37 5.95 35.95 4.96
N VAL A 38 7.02 35.50 5.61
CA VAL A 38 7.23 34.10 5.98
C VAL A 38 6.65 33.88 7.37
N ASN A 39 5.41 33.39 7.44
CA ASN A 39 4.76 33.06 8.71
C ASN A 39 5.05 31.60 9.10
N ASP A 40 5.61 31.39 10.29
CA ASP A 40 5.71 30.08 10.90
C ASP A 40 5.76 30.19 12.42
N LEU A 41 4.89 29.45 13.12
CA LEU A 41 4.84 29.41 14.58
C LEU A 41 6.03 28.63 15.18
N GLY A 42 6.75 27.86 14.35
CA GLY A 42 7.89 27.06 14.77
C GLY A 42 7.52 25.75 15.46
N VAL A 43 6.30 25.26 15.21
CA VAL A 43 5.79 24.01 15.79
C VAL A 43 6.14 22.81 14.90
N SER A 44 6.21 21.61 15.49
CA SER A 44 6.39 20.37 14.73
C SER A 44 5.19 20.07 13.81
N ARG A 45 5.27 19.05 12.94
CA ARG A 45 4.09 18.56 12.19
C ARG A 45 2.98 18.05 13.12
N ALA A 46 3.36 17.66 14.33
CA ALA A 46 2.45 17.36 15.40
C ALA A 46 2.09 18.61 16.23
N GLY A 47 2.33 19.85 15.78
CA GLY A 47 1.93 21.04 16.53
C GLY A 47 2.63 21.23 17.89
N ASP A 48 3.71 20.50 18.17
CA ASP A 48 4.43 20.57 19.45
C ASP A 48 5.68 21.47 19.34
N GLY A 49 6.00 22.20 20.42
CA GLY A 49 7.15 23.11 20.51
C GLY A 49 6.92 24.49 19.87
N SER A 50 7.89 25.40 19.99
CA SER A 50 7.89 26.70 19.30
C SER A 50 9.33 27.17 19.08
N SER A 51 9.76 27.29 17.82
CA SER A 51 11.08 27.83 17.46
C SER A 51 10.96 28.83 16.31
N SER A 52 11.22 30.11 16.58
CA SER A 52 11.22 31.19 15.59
C SER A 52 12.24 30.98 14.46
N ALA A 53 13.28 30.18 14.72
CA ALA A 53 14.41 29.95 13.82
C ALA A 53 14.02 29.41 12.43
N ALA A 54 12.88 28.71 12.31
CA ALA A 54 12.44 28.16 11.03
C ALA A 54 12.04 29.26 10.03
N ALA A 55 11.26 30.25 10.47
CA ALA A 55 10.86 31.39 9.63
C ALA A 55 12.07 32.27 9.29
N ASP A 56 12.92 32.54 10.26
CA ASP A 56 14.14 33.35 10.08
C ASP A 56 15.07 32.77 9.04
N LYS A 57 15.31 31.44 9.09
CA LYS A 57 16.15 30.76 8.11
C LYS A 57 15.67 30.94 6.67
N VAL A 58 14.36 30.87 6.45
CA VAL A 58 13.79 31.05 5.10
C VAL A 58 13.86 32.52 4.66
N VAL A 59 13.70 33.46 5.58
CA VAL A 59 13.89 34.89 5.30
C VAL A 59 15.33 35.20 4.93
N ASP A 60 16.30 34.65 5.66
CA ASP A 60 17.72 34.82 5.37
C ASP A 60 18.10 34.20 4.03
N GLU A 61 17.55 33.02 3.73
CA GLU A 61 17.69 32.40 2.42
C GLU A 61 17.15 33.30 1.29
N ILE A 62 15.95 33.86 1.45
CA ILE A 62 15.36 34.78 0.47
C ILE A 62 16.24 36.02 0.27
N LYS A 63 16.74 36.60 1.36
CA LYS A 63 17.64 37.76 1.30
C LYS A 63 18.98 37.43 0.64
N SER A 64 19.49 36.20 0.80
CA SER A 64 20.78 35.79 0.24
C SER A 64 20.83 35.86 -1.29
N PHE A 65 19.69 35.69 -1.98
CA PHE A 65 19.58 35.87 -3.44
C PHE A 65 18.95 37.22 -3.84
N GLY A 66 18.90 38.19 -2.93
CA GLY A 66 18.43 39.57 -3.18
C GLY A 66 16.91 39.76 -3.11
N GLY A 67 16.16 38.76 -2.65
CA GLY A 67 14.71 38.87 -2.45
C GLY A 67 14.34 39.68 -1.20
N LYS A 68 13.08 40.09 -1.10
CA LYS A 68 12.54 40.86 0.03
C LYS A 68 11.64 39.99 0.89
N ALA A 69 12.03 39.74 2.13
CA ALA A 69 11.22 38.98 3.06
C ALA A 69 11.31 39.47 4.51
N VAL A 70 10.25 39.21 5.28
CA VAL A 70 10.15 39.44 6.72
C VAL A 70 9.52 38.22 7.40
N ALA A 71 10.01 37.85 8.58
CA ALA A 71 9.47 36.74 9.35
C ALA A 71 8.24 37.18 10.14
N ASN A 72 7.34 36.23 10.39
CA ASN A 72 6.24 36.39 11.33
C ASN A 72 6.06 35.11 12.14
N TYR A 73 5.92 35.23 13.46
CA TYR A 73 5.89 34.08 14.37
C TYR A 73 4.53 33.84 15.03
N ASN A 74 3.49 34.54 14.57
CA ASN A 74 2.17 34.45 15.20
C ASN A 74 1.46 33.16 14.78
N SER A 75 0.59 32.67 15.66
CA SER A 75 -0.38 31.62 15.29
C SER A 75 -1.26 32.11 14.14
N VAL A 76 -1.69 31.20 13.27
CA VAL A 76 -2.66 31.51 12.20
C VAL A 76 -4.02 31.97 12.73
N GLU A 77 -4.30 31.74 14.01
CA GLU A 77 -5.47 32.29 14.69
C GLU A 77 -5.41 33.83 14.84
N ASP A 78 -4.19 34.37 14.95
CA ASP A 78 -3.88 35.80 15.02
C ASP A 78 -3.65 36.36 13.61
N GLY A 79 -4.57 36.05 12.69
CA GLY A 79 -4.46 36.42 11.28
C GLY A 79 -4.33 37.93 11.05
N ASP A 80 -4.89 38.76 11.94
CA ASP A 80 -4.72 40.21 11.97
C ASP A 80 -3.27 40.63 12.18
N LYS A 81 -2.54 40.00 13.11
CA LYS A 81 -1.10 40.29 13.35
C LYS A 81 -0.22 39.84 12.19
N ILE A 82 -0.58 38.74 11.53
CA ILE A 82 0.10 38.25 10.33
C ILE A 82 -0.04 39.28 9.19
N VAL A 83 -1.28 39.72 8.92
CA VAL A 83 -1.54 40.73 7.88
C VAL A 83 -0.94 42.09 8.25
N GLU A 84 -0.98 42.48 9.52
CA GLU A 84 -0.35 43.71 10.01
C GLU A 84 1.16 43.71 9.72
N THR A 85 1.83 42.56 9.83
CA THR A 85 3.26 42.44 9.47
C THR A 85 3.50 42.73 7.99
N ALA A 86 2.65 42.22 7.09
CA ALA A 86 2.74 42.53 5.66
C ALA A 86 2.59 44.02 5.38
N VAL A 87 1.58 44.64 5.99
CA VAL A 87 1.27 46.07 5.79
C VAL A 87 2.36 46.95 6.39
N LYS A 88 2.90 46.63 7.57
CA LYS A 88 4.00 47.39 8.20
C LYS A 88 5.29 47.30 7.40
N ALA A 89 5.64 46.11 6.90
CA ALA A 89 6.90 45.89 6.20
C ALA A 89 6.87 46.39 4.74
N PHE A 90 5.74 46.23 4.05
CA PHE A 90 5.66 46.41 2.59
C PHE A 90 4.51 47.33 2.14
N GLY A 91 3.71 47.85 3.07
CA GLY A 91 2.62 48.80 2.79
C GLY A 91 1.35 48.21 2.21
N ARG A 92 1.32 46.90 1.89
CA ARG A 92 0.19 46.23 1.23
C ARG A 92 0.19 44.71 1.47
N ILE A 93 -0.89 44.06 1.02
CA ILE A 93 -1.01 42.61 0.90
C ILE A 93 -1.82 42.30 -0.36
N ASP A 94 -1.35 41.36 -1.18
CA ASP A 94 -1.97 41.00 -2.46
C ASP A 94 -2.36 39.53 -2.54
N ILE A 95 -1.57 38.66 -1.91
CA ILE A 95 -1.69 37.22 -2.05
C ILE A 95 -1.63 36.57 -0.67
N ILE A 96 -2.53 35.62 -0.41
CA ILE A 96 -2.48 34.73 0.75
C ILE A 96 -2.36 33.29 0.28
N ILE A 97 -1.36 32.59 0.83
CA ILE A 97 -1.24 31.14 0.73
C ILE A 97 -1.54 30.53 2.11
N ASN A 98 -2.75 30.01 2.27
CA ASN A 98 -3.22 29.30 3.45
C ASN A 98 -2.70 27.85 3.42
N ASN A 99 -1.43 27.69 3.78
CA ASN A 99 -0.68 26.43 3.73
C ASN A 99 -0.44 25.81 5.12
N ALA A 100 -0.46 26.60 6.20
CA ALA A 100 -0.20 26.09 7.55
C ALA A 100 -1.06 24.86 7.88
N GLY A 101 -0.43 23.89 8.54
CA GLY A 101 -1.10 22.62 8.81
C GLY A 101 -0.31 21.68 9.72
N ILE A 102 -1.05 20.79 10.37
CA ILE A 102 -0.53 19.77 11.28
C ILE A 102 -1.25 18.43 11.04
N LEU A 103 -0.78 17.34 11.64
CA LEU A 103 -1.47 16.05 11.62
C LEU A 103 -1.67 15.45 13.02
N ARG A 104 -2.74 14.67 13.13
CA ARG A 104 -3.10 13.83 14.29
C ARG A 104 -3.71 12.53 13.79
N ASP A 105 -2.88 11.70 13.16
CA ASP A 105 -3.34 10.46 12.56
C ASP A 105 -3.72 9.44 13.64
N ARG A 106 -5.03 9.19 13.77
CA ARG A 106 -5.66 8.30 14.74
C ARG A 106 -6.93 7.74 14.11
N SER A 107 -7.15 6.43 14.25
CA SER A 107 -8.47 5.87 13.88
C SER A 107 -9.57 6.63 14.60
N PHE A 108 -10.73 6.75 13.98
CA PHE A 108 -11.85 7.50 14.52
C PHE A 108 -12.24 7.05 15.92
N ALA A 109 -12.15 5.74 16.21
CA ALA A 109 -12.37 5.18 17.55
C ALA A 109 -11.40 5.74 18.61
N ARG A 110 -10.15 6.04 18.24
CA ARG A 110 -9.08 6.50 19.15
C ARG A 110 -8.85 8.01 19.13
N MET A 111 -9.37 8.73 18.14
CA MET A 111 -9.25 10.19 18.02
C MET A 111 -9.91 10.90 19.20
N THR A 112 -9.21 11.82 19.85
CA THR A 112 -9.74 12.61 20.97
C THR A 112 -10.41 13.89 20.48
N ASP A 113 -11.23 14.53 21.32
CA ASP A 113 -11.80 15.85 21.03
C ASP A 113 -10.70 16.89 20.80
N GLN A 114 -9.60 16.82 21.54
CA GLN A 114 -8.45 17.71 21.37
C GLN A 114 -7.78 17.53 20.00
N ASP A 115 -7.66 16.28 19.53
CA ASP A 115 -7.14 16.00 18.18
C ASP A 115 -8.04 16.61 17.10
N TRP A 116 -9.36 16.58 17.30
CA TRP A 116 -10.33 17.20 16.38
C TRP A 116 -10.22 18.72 16.40
N ASP A 117 -10.33 19.31 17.59
CA ASP A 117 -10.39 20.76 17.79
C ASP A 117 -9.12 21.43 17.29
N LEU A 118 -7.95 20.86 17.57
CA LEU A 118 -6.67 21.42 17.12
C LEU A 118 -6.57 21.47 15.58
N LEU A 119 -7.02 20.43 14.86
CA LEU A 119 -6.97 20.44 13.40
C LEU A 119 -7.95 21.45 12.79
N MET A 120 -9.16 21.58 13.36
CA MET A 120 -10.13 22.59 12.92
C MET A 120 -9.60 24.00 13.19
N THR A 121 -8.96 24.22 14.33
CA THR A 121 -8.34 25.51 14.69
C THR A 121 -7.25 25.89 13.71
N VAL A 122 -6.27 25.03 13.45
CA VAL A 122 -5.12 25.38 12.59
C VAL A 122 -5.53 25.47 11.13
N HIS A 123 -6.23 24.47 10.59
CA HIS A 123 -6.47 24.41 9.14
C HIS A 123 -7.66 25.26 8.69
N VAL A 124 -8.77 25.24 9.43
CA VAL A 124 -10.02 25.87 8.99
C VAL A 124 -10.13 27.27 9.58
N ARG A 125 -10.07 27.39 10.91
CA ARG A 125 -10.19 28.69 11.59
C ARG A 125 -8.99 29.59 11.28
N GLY A 126 -7.78 29.06 11.24
CA GLY A 126 -6.58 29.81 10.85
C GLY A 126 -6.69 30.42 9.45
N SER A 127 -7.06 29.61 8.45
CA SER A 127 -7.30 30.09 7.08
C SER A 127 -8.40 31.16 7.02
N TYR A 128 -9.48 30.99 7.79
CA TYR A 128 -10.52 32.01 7.95
C TYR A 128 -9.95 33.31 8.51
N LYS A 129 -9.22 33.27 9.63
CA LYS A 129 -8.70 34.46 10.33
C LYS A 129 -7.72 35.26 9.46
N VAL A 130 -6.76 34.59 8.82
CA VAL A 130 -5.79 35.25 7.92
C VAL A 130 -6.50 35.89 6.73
N THR A 131 -7.40 35.14 6.08
CA THR A 131 -8.15 35.64 4.91
C THR A 131 -9.08 36.80 5.28
N LYS A 132 -9.76 36.69 6.42
CA LYS A 132 -10.65 37.72 6.96
C LYS A 132 -9.91 39.03 7.22
N ALA A 133 -8.70 38.96 7.77
CA ALA A 133 -7.87 40.13 8.05
C ALA A 133 -7.38 40.84 6.78
N ALA A 134 -7.07 40.10 5.71
CA ALA A 134 -6.62 40.68 4.45
C ALA A 134 -7.76 41.23 3.57
N TRP A 135 -8.98 40.70 3.74
CA TRP A 135 -10.12 41.01 2.88
C TRP A 135 -10.41 42.51 2.68
N PRO A 136 -10.35 43.38 3.71
CA PRO A 136 -10.55 44.82 3.53
C PRO A 136 -9.51 45.47 2.60
N PHE A 137 -8.25 45.02 2.67
CA PHE A 137 -7.17 45.50 1.80
C PHE A 137 -7.42 45.09 0.36
N PHE A 138 -7.75 43.81 0.13
CA PHE A 138 -8.07 43.29 -1.20
C PHE A 138 -9.24 44.04 -1.83
N LYS A 139 -10.32 44.28 -1.07
CA LYS A 139 -11.47 45.07 -1.56
C LYS A 139 -11.10 46.51 -1.90
N LYS A 140 -10.31 47.17 -1.05
CA LYS A 140 -9.90 48.56 -1.26
C LYS A 140 -9.05 48.71 -2.53
N GLN A 141 -8.12 47.79 -2.76
CA GLN A 141 -7.20 47.85 -3.90
C GLN A 141 -7.75 47.16 -5.17
N LYS A 142 -8.93 46.54 -5.10
CA LYS A 142 -9.56 45.77 -6.18
C LYS A 142 -8.64 44.70 -6.78
N PHE A 143 -7.93 44.00 -5.89
CA PHE A 143 -7.06 42.89 -6.26
C PHE A 143 -6.81 42.00 -5.04
N GLY A 144 -6.99 40.69 -5.19
CA GLY A 144 -6.55 39.71 -4.22
C GLY A 144 -6.43 38.33 -4.84
N ARG A 145 -5.51 37.50 -4.33
CA ARG A 145 -5.37 36.09 -4.73
C ARG A 145 -5.23 35.23 -3.49
N ILE A 146 -6.01 34.17 -3.40
CA ILE A 146 -6.06 33.30 -2.23
C ILE A 146 -5.90 31.86 -2.68
N ILE A 147 -4.92 31.15 -2.12
CA ILE A 147 -4.77 29.72 -2.31
C ILE A 147 -5.01 29.02 -0.98
N ASN A 148 -6.00 28.13 -0.96
CA ASN A 148 -6.22 27.23 0.16
C ASN A 148 -5.65 25.84 -0.16
N THR A 149 -4.94 25.24 0.79
CA THR A 149 -4.33 23.92 0.61
C THR A 149 -5.24 22.81 1.15
N ALA A 150 -5.90 22.08 0.25
CA ALA A 150 -6.63 20.83 0.51
C ALA A 150 -5.67 19.62 0.46
N SER A 151 -6.21 18.42 0.17
CA SER A 151 -5.45 17.20 -0.06
C SER A 151 -6.35 16.11 -0.67
N ALA A 152 -5.76 15.09 -1.31
CA ALA A 152 -6.50 13.91 -1.73
C ALA A 152 -7.25 13.24 -0.56
N ALA A 153 -6.66 13.19 0.63
CA ALA A 153 -7.33 12.70 1.84
C ALA A 153 -8.56 13.55 2.23
N GLY A 154 -8.53 14.86 1.97
CA GLY A 154 -9.70 15.72 2.07
C GLY A 154 -10.80 15.34 1.08
N ILE A 155 -10.42 15.18 -0.19
CA ILE A 155 -11.36 14.95 -1.30
C ILE A 155 -12.02 13.57 -1.20
N TYR A 156 -11.25 12.53 -0.92
CA TYR A 156 -11.69 11.12 -1.01
C TYR A 156 -11.79 10.41 0.34
N GLY A 157 -11.33 11.03 1.43
CA GLY A 157 -11.18 10.37 2.73
C GLY A 157 -9.89 9.55 2.81
N ASN A 158 -9.38 9.35 4.04
CA ASN A 158 -8.26 8.45 4.31
C ASN A 158 -8.36 7.87 5.72
N TYR A 159 -8.09 6.58 5.87
CA TYR A 159 -8.22 5.88 7.15
C TYR A 159 -7.37 6.54 8.23
N GLY A 160 -7.95 6.81 9.40
CA GLY A 160 -7.25 7.43 10.53
C GLY A 160 -7.06 8.94 10.41
N GLN A 161 -7.72 9.59 9.46
CA GLN A 161 -7.59 11.03 9.19
C GLN A 161 -8.94 11.76 9.17
N ALA A 162 -9.91 11.34 10.00
CA ALA A 162 -11.28 11.87 9.96
C ALA A 162 -11.35 13.40 10.17
N ASN A 163 -10.60 13.93 11.14
CA ASN A 163 -10.43 15.36 11.41
C ASN A 163 -9.72 16.09 10.25
N TYR A 164 -8.66 15.52 9.70
CA TYR A 164 -7.90 16.11 8.60
C TYR A 164 -8.70 16.14 7.30
N SER A 165 -9.39 15.06 6.94
CA SER A 165 -10.26 14.98 5.77
C SER A 165 -11.39 16.01 5.85
N ALA A 166 -12.02 16.13 7.01
CA ALA A 166 -13.02 17.16 7.28
C ALA A 166 -12.46 18.58 7.10
N ALA A 167 -11.30 18.88 7.68
CA ALA A 167 -10.69 20.20 7.58
C ALA A 167 -10.31 20.56 6.13
N LYS A 168 -9.70 19.62 5.40
CA LYS A 168 -9.21 19.85 4.03
C LYS A 168 -10.33 19.99 3.02
N LEU A 169 -11.43 19.26 3.17
CA LEU A 169 -12.60 19.43 2.30
C LEU A 169 -13.40 20.70 2.65
N ALA A 170 -13.44 21.10 3.93
CA ALA A 170 -14.07 22.37 4.34
C ALA A 170 -13.46 23.58 3.62
N LEU A 171 -12.13 23.57 3.40
CA LEU A 171 -11.41 24.61 2.67
C LEU A 171 -11.81 24.71 1.19
N VAL A 172 -12.30 23.62 0.57
CA VAL A 172 -12.78 23.65 -0.82
C VAL A 172 -14.01 24.54 -0.95
N SER A 173 -14.98 24.38 -0.05
CA SER A 173 -16.19 25.20 -0.05
C SER A 173 -15.93 26.62 0.46
N PHE A 174 -14.98 26.77 1.41
CA PHE A 174 -14.53 28.10 1.82
C PHE A 174 -14.04 28.90 0.61
N THR A 175 -13.17 28.29 -0.20
CA THR A 175 -12.67 28.89 -1.44
C THR A 175 -13.80 29.24 -2.41
N ARG A 176 -14.74 28.34 -2.68
CA ARG A 176 -15.85 28.59 -3.62
C ARG A 176 -16.70 29.79 -3.19
N THR A 177 -17.01 29.89 -1.90
CA THR A 177 -17.75 31.04 -1.38
C THR A 177 -16.92 32.33 -1.49
N LEU A 178 -15.63 32.32 -1.15
CA LEU A 178 -14.76 33.48 -1.32
C LEU A 178 -14.64 33.91 -2.79
N ALA A 179 -14.56 32.96 -3.72
CA ALA A 179 -14.53 33.21 -5.16
C ALA A 179 -15.78 33.97 -5.63
N ILE A 180 -16.96 33.56 -5.15
CA ILE A 180 -18.25 34.22 -5.46
C ILE A 180 -18.29 35.62 -4.83
N GLU A 181 -17.97 35.77 -3.54
CA GLU A 181 -18.02 37.05 -2.84
C GLU A 181 -16.98 38.07 -3.34
N GLY A 182 -15.82 37.56 -3.77
CA GLY A 182 -14.66 38.32 -4.17
C GLY A 182 -14.64 38.78 -5.63
N ALA A 183 -15.41 38.11 -6.51
CA ALA A 183 -15.35 38.30 -7.96
C ALA A 183 -15.49 39.78 -8.38
N SER A 184 -16.48 40.49 -7.83
CA SER A 184 -16.71 41.92 -8.15
C SER A 184 -15.56 42.86 -7.77
N ALA A 185 -14.65 42.42 -6.91
CA ALA A 185 -13.47 43.16 -6.47
C ALA A 185 -12.16 42.58 -7.02
N ASN A 186 -12.22 41.69 -8.04
CA ASN A 186 -11.05 40.98 -8.59
C ASN A 186 -10.24 40.26 -7.50
N ILE A 187 -10.97 39.62 -6.58
CA ILE A 187 -10.40 38.74 -5.56
C ILE A 187 -10.69 37.31 -6.01
N HIS A 188 -9.65 36.59 -6.43
CA HIS A 188 -9.80 35.20 -6.85
C HIS A 188 -9.32 34.27 -5.75
N SER A 189 -10.03 33.17 -5.56
CA SER A 189 -9.67 32.14 -4.60
C SER A 189 -9.70 30.77 -5.28
N ASN A 190 -8.63 30.00 -5.15
CA ASN A 190 -8.51 28.65 -5.71
C ASN A 190 -7.98 27.67 -4.66
N VAL A 191 -8.13 26.38 -4.94
CA VAL A 191 -7.69 25.29 -4.07
C VAL A 191 -6.67 24.45 -4.79
N ILE A 192 -5.62 24.07 -4.07
CA ILE A 192 -4.72 23.01 -4.49
C ILE A 192 -4.85 21.80 -3.57
N ALA A 193 -4.75 20.60 -4.12
CA ALA A 193 -4.68 19.34 -3.40
C ALA A 193 -3.34 18.67 -3.73
N PRO A 194 -2.25 19.13 -3.10
CA PRO A 194 -0.92 18.64 -3.41
C PRO A 194 -0.70 17.22 -2.88
N ILE A 195 0.02 16.43 -3.66
CA ILE A 195 0.66 15.19 -3.25
C ILE A 195 2.14 15.47 -3.13
N ALA A 196 2.65 15.43 -1.90
CA ALA A 196 4.05 15.64 -1.59
C ALA A 196 4.57 14.48 -0.72
N ALA A 197 5.86 14.17 -0.85
CA ALA A 197 6.49 13.19 0.01
C ALA A 197 6.33 13.60 1.48
N SER A 198 5.98 12.63 2.32
CA SER A 198 6.02 12.76 3.77
C SER A 198 7.34 12.17 4.29
N ARG A 199 7.83 12.63 5.45
CA ARG A 199 8.98 11.99 6.13
C ARG A 199 8.85 10.47 6.34
N MET A 200 7.62 9.94 6.39
CA MET A 200 7.35 8.50 6.53
C MET A 200 7.43 7.75 5.20
N THR A 201 7.09 8.41 4.09
CA THR A 201 7.24 7.86 2.73
C THR A 201 8.67 8.07 2.21
N GLU A 202 9.38 9.10 2.69
CA GLU A 202 10.82 9.34 2.44
C GLU A 202 11.73 8.18 2.86
N THR A 203 11.33 7.41 3.88
CA THR A 203 12.14 6.27 4.37
C THR A 203 11.82 4.95 3.67
N VAL A 204 10.80 4.92 2.79
CA VAL A 204 10.27 3.69 2.18
C VAL A 204 10.24 3.77 0.65
N MET A 205 10.16 4.98 0.08
CA MET A 205 10.13 5.19 -1.37
C MET A 205 11.54 5.26 -1.96
N PRO A 206 11.74 4.73 -3.18
CA PRO A 206 12.98 4.86 -3.93
C PRO A 206 13.42 6.34 -4.12
N PRO A 207 14.74 6.65 -4.18
CA PRO A 207 15.24 8.02 -4.28
C PRO A 207 14.73 8.82 -5.49
N ASP A 208 14.52 8.16 -6.62
CA ASP A 208 13.97 8.73 -7.86
C ASP A 208 12.50 9.16 -7.71
N VAL A 209 11.69 8.40 -6.96
CA VAL A 209 10.31 8.76 -6.61
C VAL A 209 10.29 9.98 -5.68
N LEU A 210 11.22 10.04 -4.71
CA LEU A 210 11.37 11.20 -3.82
C LEU A 210 11.83 12.44 -4.57
N GLU A 211 12.70 12.28 -5.57
CA GLU A 211 13.18 13.38 -6.39
C GLU A 211 12.04 14.04 -7.18
N ALA A 212 11.10 13.25 -7.66
CA ALA A 212 9.96 13.74 -8.42
C ALA A 212 8.82 14.27 -7.52
N LEU A 213 8.74 13.90 -6.23
CA LEU A 213 7.79 14.46 -5.25
C LEU A 213 8.25 15.77 -4.59
N LYS A 214 9.26 16.42 -5.17
CA LYS A 214 9.80 17.72 -4.75
C LYS A 214 8.72 18.81 -4.69
N PRO A 215 8.62 19.60 -3.59
CA PRO A 215 7.75 20.77 -3.47
C PRO A 215 7.78 21.74 -4.66
N GLU A 216 8.91 21.80 -5.36
CA GLU A 216 9.18 22.66 -6.51
C GLU A 216 8.28 22.34 -7.72
N PHE A 217 7.69 21.14 -7.80
CA PHE A 217 6.70 20.80 -8.83
C PHE A 217 5.28 21.29 -8.50
N ILE A 218 5.06 21.79 -7.28
CA ILE A 218 3.76 22.31 -6.82
C ILE A 218 3.68 23.83 -7.00
N SER A 219 4.77 24.54 -6.69
CA SER A 219 4.85 26.00 -6.75
C SER A 219 4.42 26.62 -8.08
N PRO A 220 4.73 26.05 -9.27
CA PRO A 220 4.39 26.65 -10.55
C PRO A 220 2.89 26.90 -10.76
N LEU A 221 2.04 25.94 -10.39
CA LEU A 221 0.59 26.12 -10.45
C LEU A 221 0.13 27.21 -9.46
N VAL A 222 0.69 27.21 -8.24
CA VAL A 222 0.36 28.21 -7.21
C VAL A 222 0.67 29.63 -7.69
N LEU A 223 1.85 29.83 -8.29
CA LEU A 223 2.25 31.10 -8.88
C LEU A 223 1.30 31.47 -10.03
N TYR A 224 1.04 30.56 -10.98
CA TYR A 224 0.14 30.85 -12.09
C TYR A 224 -1.27 31.23 -11.61
N LEU A 225 -1.84 30.51 -10.64
CA LEU A 225 -3.14 30.81 -10.04
C LEU A 225 -3.18 32.16 -9.29
N CYS A 226 -2.03 32.68 -8.88
CA CYS A 226 -1.91 33.98 -8.22
C CYS A 226 -1.49 35.12 -9.16
N HIS A 227 -1.16 34.83 -10.41
CA HIS A 227 -0.78 35.87 -11.36
C HIS A 227 -2.02 36.66 -11.82
N GLU A 228 -1.85 37.90 -12.26
CA GLU A 228 -2.98 38.73 -12.71
C GLU A 228 -3.51 38.30 -14.09
N SER A 229 -2.72 37.55 -14.86
CA SER A 229 -3.13 37.02 -16.17
C SER A 229 -4.13 35.87 -16.09
N THR A 230 -4.20 35.14 -14.96
CA THR A 230 -5.18 34.07 -14.82
C THR A 230 -6.55 34.62 -14.43
N GLN A 231 -7.60 34.08 -15.03
CA GLN A 231 -8.99 34.34 -14.67
C GLN A 231 -9.61 33.18 -13.87
N GLU A 232 -8.82 32.15 -13.55
CA GLU A 232 -9.32 30.99 -12.80
C GLU A 232 -9.74 31.39 -11.39
N ASN A 233 -10.94 30.97 -10.99
CA ASN A 233 -11.54 31.37 -9.72
C ASN A 233 -12.55 30.31 -9.25
N GLY A 234 -12.46 29.91 -7.98
CA GLY A 234 -13.33 28.90 -7.36
C GLY A 234 -12.95 27.46 -7.68
N SER A 235 -11.78 27.22 -8.29
CA SER A 235 -11.40 25.92 -8.83
C SER A 235 -10.54 25.09 -7.89
N LEU A 236 -10.58 23.78 -8.08
CA LEU A 236 -9.80 22.77 -7.35
C LEU A 236 -8.87 22.05 -8.31
N PHE A 237 -7.60 21.93 -7.92
CA PHE A 237 -6.57 21.23 -8.70
C PHE A 237 -5.88 20.16 -7.87
N GLU A 238 -5.73 18.97 -8.44
CA GLU A 238 -4.83 17.95 -7.92
C GLU A 238 -3.50 18.02 -8.65
N LEU A 239 -2.41 17.92 -7.88
CA LEU A 239 -1.05 18.09 -8.40
C LEU A 239 0.00 17.43 -7.52
N GLY A 240 1.11 17.03 -8.13
CA GLY A 240 2.17 16.25 -7.50
C GLY A 240 3.01 15.57 -8.57
N ALA A 241 4.26 15.20 -8.28
CA ALA A 241 5.08 14.44 -9.22
C ALA A 241 5.13 14.99 -10.66
N GLY A 242 5.03 16.31 -10.86
CA GLY A 242 4.93 16.94 -12.18
C GLY A 242 3.57 16.81 -12.88
N PHE A 243 2.57 16.12 -12.33
CA PHE A 243 1.21 16.06 -12.88
C PHE A 243 0.32 17.18 -12.31
N VAL A 244 -0.57 17.72 -13.15
CA VAL A 244 -1.59 18.72 -12.77
C VAL A 244 -2.91 18.43 -13.48
N ALA A 245 -4.01 18.35 -12.74
CA ALA A 245 -5.36 18.22 -13.28
C ALA A 245 -6.40 19.03 -12.49
N LYS A 246 -7.39 19.60 -13.19
CA LYS A 246 -8.55 20.24 -12.57
C LYS A 246 -9.60 19.21 -12.13
N LEU A 247 -10.32 19.51 -11.06
CA LEU A 247 -11.47 18.74 -10.60
C LEU A 247 -12.76 19.57 -10.69
N ARG A 248 -13.86 18.89 -11.04
CA ARG A 248 -15.22 19.44 -10.99
C ARG A 248 -16.18 18.45 -10.34
N TRP A 249 -17.33 18.95 -9.91
CA TRP A 249 -18.44 18.08 -9.54
C TRP A 249 -19.11 17.54 -10.79
N GLU A 250 -19.41 16.25 -10.78
CA GLU A 250 -20.26 15.59 -11.75
C GLU A 250 -21.47 15.02 -11.00
N ARG A 251 -22.66 15.27 -11.53
CA ARG A 251 -23.93 14.82 -10.92
C ARG A 251 -24.67 13.95 -11.91
N SER A 252 -25.13 12.78 -11.48
CA SER A 252 -26.00 11.95 -12.31
C SER A 252 -27.26 12.72 -12.68
N LYS A 253 -27.95 12.32 -13.76
CA LYS A 253 -29.22 12.98 -14.09
C LYS A 253 -30.29 12.73 -13.02
N GLY A 254 -30.14 11.64 -12.28
CA GLY A 254 -30.97 11.26 -11.16
C GLY A 254 -32.30 10.65 -11.58
N ALA A 255 -33.07 10.24 -10.57
CA ALA A 255 -34.41 9.72 -10.76
C ALA A 255 -35.44 10.72 -10.24
N ILE A 256 -36.53 10.89 -10.99
CA ILE A 256 -37.72 11.62 -10.54
C ILE A 256 -38.74 10.60 -10.01
N PHE A 257 -39.30 10.92 -8.87
CA PHE A 257 -40.30 10.14 -8.16
C PHE A 257 -41.61 10.93 -8.15
N LYS A 258 -42.74 10.21 -8.23
CA LYS A 258 -44.05 10.84 -8.05
C LYS A 258 -44.13 11.44 -6.66
N ALA A 259 -44.46 12.73 -6.57
CA ALA A 259 -44.51 13.49 -5.32
C ALA A 259 -45.81 13.20 -4.52
N ASP A 260 -45.99 11.96 -4.08
CA ASP A 260 -47.09 11.51 -3.21
C ASP A 260 -46.66 10.35 -2.30
N GLU A 261 -47.62 9.71 -1.64
CA GLU A 261 -47.39 8.62 -0.68
C GLU A 261 -46.74 7.37 -1.28
N SER A 262 -46.77 7.20 -2.61
CA SER A 262 -46.06 6.11 -3.28
C SER A 262 -44.53 6.29 -3.23
N PHE A 263 -44.03 7.49 -2.91
CA PHE A 263 -42.60 7.73 -2.76
C PHE A 263 -42.09 7.16 -1.43
N THR A 264 -41.65 5.90 -1.49
CA THR A 264 -41.19 5.13 -0.33
C THR A 264 -39.70 4.79 -0.45
N PRO A 265 -39.03 4.35 0.64
CA PRO A 265 -37.68 3.78 0.55
C PRO A 265 -37.59 2.62 -0.46
N GLY A 266 -38.65 1.80 -0.58
CA GLY A 266 -38.76 0.73 -1.57
C GLY A 266 -38.77 1.25 -3.01
N ALA A 267 -39.46 2.35 -3.28
CA ALA A 267 -39.47 3.00 -4.60
C ALA A 267 -38.07 3.46 -5.03
N ILE A 268 -37.25 3.92 -4.08
CA ILE A 268 -35.86 4.31 -4.34
C ILE A 268 -35.01 3.09 -4.67
N ALA A 269 -35.15 2.01 -3.91
CA ALA A 269 -34.48 0.75 -4.21
C ALA A 269 -34.79 0.29 -5.64
N ALA A 270 -36.05 0.37 -6.06
CA ALA A 270 -36.50 -0.01 -7.39
C ALA A 270 -35.99 0.90 -8.53
N LYS A 271 -35.65 2.16 -8.23
CA LYS A 271 -35.08 3.11 -9.21
C LYS A 271 -33.60 3.42 -8.94
N TRP A 272 -32.91 2.59 -8.15
CA TRP A 272 -31.56 2.92 -7.67
C TRP A 272 -30.56 3.12 -8.82
N GLU A 273 -30.62 2.28 -9.84
CA GLU A 273 -29.76 2.40 -11.02
C GLU A 273 -29.88 3.76 -11.71
N GLN A 274 -31.10 4.33 -11.79
CA GLN A 274 -31.33 5.66 -12.37
C GLN A 274 -30.73 6.78 -11.50
N VAL A 275 -30.84 6.67 -10.17
CA VAL A 275 -30.24 7.63 -9.23
C VAL A 275 -28.73 7.69 -9.41
N THR A 276 -28.09 6.54 -9.68
CA THR A 276 -26.63 6.41 -9.78
C THR A 276 -26.11 6.37 -11.22
N ASN A 277 -26.93 6.65 -12.23
CA ASN A 277 -26.52 6.58 -13.64
C ASN A 277 -25.80 7.87 -14.10
N PHE A 278 -24.53 7.74 -14.48
CA PHE A 278 -23.67 8.82 -14.98
C PHE A 278 -23.47 8.81 -16.52
N GLU A 279 -24.33 8.15 -17.29
CA GLU A 279 -24.26 8.16 -18.77
C GLU A 279 -24.54 9.55 -19.35
N ASN A 280 -25.44 10.34 -18.73
CA ASN A 280 -25.79 11.70 -19.15
C ASN A 280 -25.74 12.67 -17.96
N PRO A 281 -24.56 12.96 -17.40
CA PRO A 281 -24.43 13.71 -16.18
C PRO A 281 -24.51 15.24 -16.40
N ASP A 282 -24.79 15.96 -15.32
CA ASP A 282 -24.69 17.42 -15.25
C ASP A 282 -23.39 17.83 -14.53
N TYR A 283 -22.90 19.04 -14.80
CA TYR A 283 -21.70 19.63 -14.19
C TYR A 283 -22.01 20.93 -13.42
N PRO A 284 -22.73 20.84 -12.29
CA PRO A 284 -23.17 22.02 -11.54
C PRO A 284 -22.00 22.78 -10.90
N ASN A 285 -22.05 24.10 -10.96
CA ASN A 285 -21.08 25.02 -10.36
C ASN A 285 -21.71 25.99 -9.34
N LYS A 286 -23.03 26.14 -9.35
CA LYS A 286 -23.78 26.98 -8.39
C LYS A 286 -25.08 26.29 -7.99
N THR A 287 -25.62 26.69 -6.84
CA THR A 287 -26.86 26.12 -6.28
C THR A 287 -28.08 26.29 -7.18
N THR A 288 -28.08 27.28 -8.08
CA THR A 288 -29.18 27.56 -9.01
C THR A 288 -29.11 26.78 -10.32
N ASP A 289 -28.08 25.95 -10.55
CA ASP A 289 -27.96 25.15 -11.78
C ASP A 289 -28.98 23.99 -11.84
N LEU A 290 -29.62 23.66 -10.72
CA LEU A 290 -30.69 22.68 -10.65
C LEU A 290 -32.05 23.39 -10.65
N ASN A 291 -32.86 23.15 -11.69
CA ASN A 291 -34.23 23.67 -11.76
C ASN A 291 -35.19 22.78 -10.97
N LEU A 292 -35.22 22.94 -9.65
CA LEU A 292 -36.08 22.16 -8.76
C LEU A 292 -37.57 22.29 -9.08
N ILE A 293 -38.01 23.45 -9.57
CA ILE A 293 -39.43 23.71 -9.89
C ILE A 293 -39.86 22.82 -11.06
N GLU A 294 -39.07 22.78 -12.12
CA GLU A 294 -39.35 21.94 -13.28
C GLU A 294 -39.35 20.45 -12.92
N LEU A 295 -38.38 19.99 -12.11
CA LEU A 295 -38.33 18.61 -11.64
C LEU A 295 -39.56 18.24 -10.81
N TYR A 296 -40.02 19.15 -9.95
CA TYR A 296 -41.24 18.94 -9.17
C TYR A 296 -42.50 18.92 -10.03
N GLU A 297 -42.62 19.81 -11.02
CA GLU A 297 -43.74 19.78 -11.98
C GLU A 297 -43.78 18.47 -12.76
N GLN A 298 -42.62 17.95 -13.18
CA GLN A 298 -42.53 16.62 -13.77
C GLN A 298 -42.95 15.53 -12.77
N ALA A 299 -42.45 15.59 -11.53
CA ALA A 299 -42.78 14.66 -10.47
C ALA A 299 -44.29 14.55 -10.21
N LYS A 300 -45.04 15.67 -10.20
CA LYS A 300 -46.50 15.65 -9.99
C LYS A 300 -47.26 14.90 -11.08
N ASN A 301 -46.73 14.88 -12.31
CA ASN A 301 -47.41 14.32 -13.47
C ASN A 301 -47.01 12.87 -13.76
N LEU A 302 -46.10 12.28 -12.97
CA LEU A 302 -45.74 10.87 -13.09
C LEU A 302 -46.88 9.95 -12.66
N ALA A 303 -46.89 8.73 -13.20
CA ALA A 303 -47.66 7.62 -12.62
C ALA A 303 -47.13 7.30 -11.21
N SER A 304 -47.90 6.53 -10.43
CA SER A 304 -47.48 6.04 -9.12
C SER A 304 -46.08 5.45 -9.17
N ASN A 305 -45.27 5.71 -8.13
CA ASN A 305 -43.94 5.14 -8.03
C ASN A 305 -44.00 3.60 -7.99
N PRO A 306 -42.96 2.92 -8.50
CA PRO A 306 -42.85 1.47 -8.33
C PRO A 306 -42.83 1.13 -6.84
N LYS A 307 -43.59 0.11 -6.44
CA LYS A 307 -43.74 -0.25 -5.03
C LYS A 307 -42.40 -0.63 -4.38
N GLY A 308 -41.55 -1.35 -5.10
CA GLY A 308 -40.32 -1.94 -4.58
C GLY A 308 -40.56 -2.89 -3.39
N ASP A 309 -39.48 -3.26 -2.71
CA ASP A 309 -39.54 -4.03 -1.46
C ASP A 309 -40.13 -3.19 -0.32
N ASP A 310 -40.89 -3.83 0.57
CA ASP A 310 -41.41 -3.17 1.78
C ASP A 310 -40.31 -3.08 2.85
N LEU A 311 -39.53 -2.00 2.81
CA LEU A 311 -38.38 -1.79 3.71
C LEU A 311 -38.87 -1.35 5.10
N LYS A 312 -38.69 -2.21 6.10
CA LYS A 312 -39.05 -1.97 7.50
C LYS A 312 -37.83 -1.75 8.39
N PHE A 313 -38.03 -1.12 9.54
CA PHE A 313 -37.02 -0.83 10.55
C PHE A 313 -37.37 -1.43 11.93
N GLU A 314 -38.14 -2.51 11.93
CA GLU A 314 -38.52 -3.21 13.15
C GLU A 314 -37.28 -3.62 13.97
N GLY A 315 -37.32 -3.33 15.27
CA GLY A 315 -36.22 -3.63 16.18
C GLY A 315 -34.98 -2.72 16.04
N LYS A 316 -34.97 -1.76 15.09
CA LYS A 316 -33.90 -0.78 14.96
C LYS A 316 -34.18 0.45 15.82
N VAL A 317 -33.12 1.04 16.37
CA VAL A 317 -33.15 2.31 17.10
C VAL A 317 -32.48 3.41 16.27
N VAL A 318 -33.21 4.49 16.03
CA VAL A 318 -32.79 5.63 15.22
C VAL A 318 -32.63 6.85 16.11
N VAL A 319 -31.49 7.53 16.03
CA VAL A 319 -31.28 8.86 16.62
C VAL A 319 -31.28 9.91 15.52
N ILE A 320 -32.11 10.94 15.65
CA ILE A 320 -32.23 12.03 14.67
C ILE A 320 -31.99 13.36 15.39
N THR A 321 -30.96 14.09 14.98
CA THR A 321 -30.64 15.41 15.55
C THR A 321 -31.33 16.55 14.79
N GLY A 322 -31.76 17.58 15.51
CA GLY A 322 -32.57 18.67 14.94
C GLY A 322 -33.92 18.18 14.43
N ALA A 323 -34.58 17.32 15.21
CA ALA A 323 -35.79 16.60 14.82
C ALA A 323 -37.09 17.26 15.27
N GLY A 324 -37.04 18.43 15.91
CA GLY A 324 -38.22 19.16 16.41
C GLY A 324 -39.06 19.82 15.31
N GLY A 325 -38.60 19.82 14.05
CA GLY A 325 -39.33 20.39 12.92
C GLY A 325 -38.68 20.05 11.57
N GLY A 326 -39.27 20.54 10.47
CA GLY A 326 -38.71 20.42 9.11
C GLY A 326 -38.31 19.00 8.70
N LEU A 327 -37.10 18.88 8.12
CA LEU A 327 -36.51 17.61 7.67
C LEU A 327 -36.44 16.56 8.78
N GLY A 328 -35.89 16.91 9.95
CA GLY A 328 -35.71 15.96 11.05
C GLY A 328 -37.03 15.40 11.57
N ARG A 329 -38.08 16.23 11.65
CA ARG A 329 -39.45 15.77 11.99
C ARG A 329 -39.98 14.79 10.95
N ALA A 330 -39.85 15.09 9.65
CA ALA A 330 -40.30 14.19 8.60
C ALA A 330 -39.56 12.84 8.62
N TYR A 331 -38.27 12.84 8.93
CA TYR A 331 -37.49 11.62 9.12
C TYR A 331 -38.02 10.81 10.30
N ALA A 332 -38.28 11.46 11.45
CA ALA A 332 -38.79 10.80 12.65
C ALA A 332 -40.14 10.11 12.41
N LEU A 333 -41.08 10.81 11.75
CA LEU A 333 -42.40 10.26 11.43
C LEU A 333 -42.31 9.08 10.46
N MET A 334 -41.45 9.18 9.44
CA MET A 334 -41.22 8.06 8.52
C MET A 334 -40.64 6.84 9.24
N PHE A 335 -39.57 7.00 10.02
CA PHE A 335 -38.97 5.88 10.75
C PHE A 335 -39.95 5.26 11.77
N GLY A 336 -40.75 6.09 12.44
CA GLY A 336 -41.82 5.63 13.33
C GLY A 336 -42.86 4.77 12.61
N ARG A 337 -43.38 5.23 11.46
CA ARG A 337 -44.32 4.47 10.61
C ARG A 337 -43.74 3.15 10.10
N LEU A 338 -42.43 3.09 9.90
CA LEU A 338 -41.73 1.89 9.41
C LEU A 338 -41.24 0.96 10.54
N GLY A 339 -41.63 1.22 11.80
CA GLY A 339 -41.42 0.31 12.93
C GLY A 339 -40.17 0.55 13.77
N ALA A 340 -39.43 1.63 13.53
CA ALA A 340 -38.25 1.97 14.33
C ALA A 340 -38.64 2.56 15.70
N SER A 341 -37.74 2.42 16.68
CA SER A 341 -37.76 3.24 17.90
C SER A 341 -36.92 4.49 17.70
N VAL A 342 -37.48 5.67 17.93
CA VAL A 342 -36.90 6.95 17.51
C VAL A 342 -36.52 7.82 18.72
N VAL A 343 -35.27 8.29 18.76
CA VAL A 343 -34.86 9.39 19.63
C VAL A 343 -34.93 10.69 18.85
N VAL A 344 -35.80 11.59 19.31
CA VAL A 344 -36.03 12.92 18.74
C VAL A 344 -35.16 13.92 19.51
N ASN A 345 -34.00 14.29 18.98
CA ASN A 345 -33.14 15.31 19.59
C ASN A 345 -33.48 16.69 19.03
N ASP A 346 -33.89 17.62 19.90
CA ASP A 346 -34.04 19.04 19.56
C ASP A 346 -33.99 19.93 20.82
N LEU A 347 -33.18 20.99 20.76
CA LEU A 347 -33.04 21.97 21.85
C LEU A 347 -34.18 23.02 21.87
N GLY A 348 -34.89 23.14 20.76
CA GLY A 348 -35.82 24.21 20.47
C GLY A 348 -37.15 24.12 21.21
N THR A 349 -37.90 25.20 21.10
CA THR A 349 -39.27 25.32 21.60
C THR A 349 -40.19 25.78 20.46
N LEU A 350 -41.42 25.28 20.46
CA LEU A 350 -42.47 25.69 19.53
C LEU A 350 -43.64 26.30 20.31
N THR A 351 -44.47 27.08 19.63
CA THR A 351 -45.74 27.56 20.20
C THR A 351 -46.85 26.62 19.73
N ASN A 352 -47.58 26.00 20.66
CA ASN A 352 -48.69 25.11 20.31
C ASN A 352 -49.94 25.89 19.89
N SER A 353 -51.00 25.19 19.45
CA SER A 353 -52.28 25.77 19.02
C SER A 353 -53.02 26.58 20.10
N GLN A 354 -52.61 26.47 21.36
CA GLN A 354 -53.13 27.23 22.50
C GLN A 354 -52.24 28.43 22.88
N GLY A 355 -51.20 28.74 22.09
CA GLY A 355 -50.29 29.87 22.35
C GLY A 355 -49.22 29.59 23.41
N LYS A 356 -49.06 28.34 23.88
CA LYS A 356 -48.10 27.96 24.93
C LYS A 356 -46.79 27.45 24.32
N SER A 357 -45.65 27.89 24.88
CA SER A 357 -44.34 27.36 24.55
C SER A 357 -44.19 25.91 25.03
N VAL A 358 -43.97 24.98 24.11
CA VAL A 358 -43.69 23.57 24.35
C VAL A 358 -42.32 23.20 23.78
N LYS A 359 -41.69 22.13 24.26
CA LYS A 359 -40.43 21.65 23.67
C LYS A 359 -40.72 21.03 22.30
N ALA A 360 -39.91 21.38 21.31
CA ALA A 360 -40.14 20.94 19.93
C ALA A 360 -40.03 19.40 19.80
N ALA A 361 -39.09 18.79 20.53
CA ALA A 361 -38.91 17.35 20.56
C ALA A 361 -40.14 16.61 21.12
N ASP A 362 -40.77 17.12 22.19
CA ASP A 362 -41.97 16.49 22.78
C ASP A 362 -43.13 16.41 21.79
N ALA A 363 -43.40 17.51 21.07
CA ALA A 363 -44.46 17.55 20.07
C ALA A 363 -44.25 16.49 18.98
N VAL A 364 -43.01 16.32 18.50
CA VAL A 364 -42.70 15.31 17.48
C VAL A 364 -42.75 13.88 18.05
N VAL A 365 -42.39 13.67 19.31
CA VAL A 365 -42.57 12.37 19.99
C VAL A 365 -44.05 11.97 20.02
N GLU A 366 -44.94 12.89 20.39
CA GLU A 366 -46.39 12.65 20.38
C GLU A 366 -46.89 12.26 18.98
N GLU A 367 -46.42 12.95 17.94
CA GLU A 367 -46.79 12.64 16.56
C GLU A 367 -46.25 11.27 16.10
N VAL A 368 -45.01 10.91 16.48
CA VAL A 368 -44.45 9.59 16.19
C VAL A 368 -45.27 8.48 16.86
N ILE A 369 -45.69 8.69 18.11
CA ILE A 369 -46.58 7.77 18.83
C ILE A 369 -47.95 7.67 18.13
N ALA A 370 -48.51 8.80 17.68
CA ALA A 370 -49.80 8.84 17.01
C ALA A 370 -49.82 8.07 15.67
N VAL A 371 -48.68 7.99 14.97
CA VAL A 371 -48.53 7.17 13.75
C VAL A 371 -48.09 5.73 14.04
N GLY A 372 -48.14 5.28 15.30
CA GLY A 372 -47.87 3.91 15.72
C GLY A 372 -46.41 3.59 16.03
N GLY A 373 -45.52 4.59 16.05
CA GLY A 373 -44.09 4.43 16.38
C GLY A 373 -43.81 4.48 17.88
N LYS A 374 -42.56 4.17 18.25
CA LYS A 374 -42.03 4.36 19.62
C LYS A 374 -41.05 5.52 19.60
N ALA A 375 -41.16 6.48 20.53
CA ALA A 375 -40.23 7.59 20.58
C ALA A 375 -39.97 8.15 21.98
N VAL A 376 -38.83 8.83 22.13
CA VAL A 376 -38.38 9.56 23.32
C VAL A 376 -37.70 10.85 22.90
N ALA A 377 -37.95 11.92 23.65
CA ALA A 377 -37.33 13.22 23.43
C ALA A 377 -35.93 13.30 24.04
N ASN A 378 -35.04 14.03 23.39
CA ASN A 378 -33.76 14.47 23.95
C ASN A 378 -33.60 15.99 23.72
N TYR A 379 -33.04 16.69 24.70
CA TYR A 379 -32.92 18.16 24.70
C TYR A 379 -31.47 18.65 24.75
N ASP A 380 -30.50 17.74 24.65
CA ASP A 380 -29.09 18.07 24.76
C ASP A 380 -28.55 18.71 23.48
N SER A 381 -27.47 19.48 23.62
CA SER A 381 -26.76 20.01 22.46
C SER A 381 -26.11 18.87 21.69
N VAL A 382 -26.07 18.97 20.36
CA VAL A 382 -25.26 18.04 19.56
C VAL A 382 -23.76 18.14 19.84
N GLU A 383 -23.32 19.22 20.50
CA GLU A 383 -21.98 19.33 21.06
C GLU A 383 -21.74 18.30 22.19
N ASP A 384 -22.79 17.93 22.93
CA ASP A 384 -22.82 16.91 23.98
C ASP A 384 -23.31 15.57 23.41
N GLY A 385 -22.71 15.14 22.29
CA GLY A 385 -23.14 13.95 21.55
C GLY A 385 -23.24 12.68 22.40
N ASP A 386 -22.46 12.55 23.47
CA ASP A 386 -22.56 11.44 24.43
C ASP A 386 -23.91 11.39 25.14
N LYS A 387 -24.46 12.53 25.59
CA LYS A 387 -25.78 12.60 26.23
C LYS A 387 -26.92 12.28 25.24
N VAL A 388 -26.77 12.76 24.00
CA VAL A 388 -27.72 12.47 22.91
C VAL A 388 -27.80 10.96 22.66
N ILE A 389 -26.65 10.28 22.54
CA ILE A 389 -26.60 8.84 22.30
C ILE A 389 -27.00 8.04 23.54
N ASP A 390 -26.61 8.48 24.74
CA ASP A 390 -26.99 7.84 26.01
C ASP A 390 -28.51 7.77 26.20
N THR A 391 -29.27 8.72 25.65
CA THR A 391 -30.73 8.66 25.63
C THR A 391 -31.25 7.42 24.89
N ALA A 392 -30.68 7.08 23.73
CA ALA A 392 -31.04 5.87 22.98
C ALA A 392 -30.71 4.60 23.76
N ILE A 393 -29.54 4.57 24.41
CA ILE A 393 -29.09 3.44 25.20
C ILE A 393 -29.98 3.23 26.43
N LYS A 394 -30.32 4.30 27.15
CA LYS A 394 -31.19 4.21 28.34
C LYS A 394 -32.62 3.82 28.00
N ALA A 395 -33.19 4.37 26.93
CA ALA A 395 -34.58 4.12 26.58
C ALA A 395 -34.79 2.80 25.83
N PHE A 396 -33.85 2.41 24.97
CA PHE A 396 -34.04 1.31 24.03
C PHE A 396 -32.91 0.26 24.04
N GLY A 397 -31.84 0.47 24.83
CA GLY A 397 -30.75 -0.48 25.02
C GLY A 397 -29.74 -0.56 23.87
N ARG A 398 -29.94 0.16 22.77
CA ARG A 398 -29.09 0.10 21.56
C ARG A 398 -29.22 1.36 20.69
N ILE A 399 -28.34 1.47 19.70
CA ILE A 399 -28.44 2.41 18.57
C ILE A 399 -28.01 1.70 17.29
N ASP A 400 -28.77 1.87 16.22
CA ASP A 400 -28.55 1.25 14.91
C ASP A 400 -28.31 2.28 13.81
N ILE A 401 -29.03 3.41 13.89
CA ILE A 401 -29.07 4.43 12.85
C ILE A 401 -28.85 5.81 13.50
N LEU A 402 -27.95 6.62 12.93
CA LEU A 402 -27.72 8.01 13.32
C LEU A 402 -27.92 8.94 12.12
N ILE A 403 -28.88 9.86 12.24
CA ILE A 403 -29.13 10.90 11.25
C ILE A 403 -28.65 12.24 11.82
N ASN A 404 -27.50 12.72 11.36
CA ASN A 404 -26.94 14.00 11.77
C ASN A 404 -27.54 15.12 10.91
N ASN A 405 -28.62 15.73 11.41
CA ASN A 405 -29.42 16.74 10.70
C ASN A 405 -29.45 18.11 11.40
N ALA A 406 -29.08 18.21 12.68
CA ALA A 406 -29.07 19.48 13.40
C ALA A 406 -28.30 20.60 12.66
N GLY A 407 -28.85 21.81 12.73
CA GLY A 407 -28.28 22.95 12.02
C GLY A 407 -28.92 24.28 12.34
N ILE A 408 -28.20 25.35 12.01
CA ILE A 408 -28.58 26.76 12.16
C ILE A 408 -28.06 27.58 10.97
N LEU A 409 -28.57 28.79 10.78
CA LEU A 409 -28.01 29.75 9.82
C LEU A 409 -27.54 31.03 10.54
N ARG A 410 -26.41 31.58 10.08
CA ARG A 410 -25.86 32.88 10.51
C ARG A 410 -25.25 33.56 9.29
N ASP A 411 -26.13 33.86 8.33
CA ASP A 411 -25.75 34.34 7.02
C ASP A 411 -25.31 35.81 7.07
N LYS A 412 -24.09 36.06 6.60
CA LYS A 412 -23.45 37.38 6.50
C LYS A 412 -22.43 37.33 5.39
N SER A 413 -22.36 38.40 4.58
CA SER A 413 -21.20 38.62 3.69
C SER A 413 -19.90 38.44 4.46
N PHE A 414 -18.89 37.84 3.85
CA PHE A 414 -17.64 37.45 4.48
C PHE A 414 -17.01 38.57 5.31
N ILE A 415 -17.05 39.83 4.85
CA ILE A 415 -16.52 40.99 5.59
C ILE A 415 -17.33 41.35 6.85
N LYS A 416 -18.64 41.11 6.87
CA LYS A 416 -19.52 41.42 8.01
C LYS A 416 -19.68 40.27 8.99
N MET A 417 -19.29 39.05 8.60
CA MET A 417 -19.36 37.86 9.45
C MET A 417 -18.41 37.98 10.65
N THR A 418 -18.95 37.85 11.86
CA THR A 418 -18.16 37.88 13.10
C THR A 418 -17.53 36.51 13.40
N ASP A 419 -16.47 36.49 14.21
CA ASP A 419 -15.87 35.24 14.70
C ASP A 419 -16.91 34.38 15.45
N GLN A 420 -17.82 35.00 16.21
CA GLN A 420 -18.87 34.29 16.94
C GLN A 420 -19.86 33.59 16.00
N GLU A 421 -20.26 34.25 14.90
CA GLU A 421 -21.13 33.66 13.88
C GLU A 421 -20.43 32.52 13.11
N TRP A 422 -19.13 32.66 12.86
CA TRP A 422 -18.31 31.59 12.26
C TRP A 422 -18.22 30.39 13.20
N ASP A 423 -17.73 30.61 14.42
CA ASP A 423 -17.44 29.55 15.39
C ASP A 423 -18.73 28.81 15.79
N LEU A 424 -19.85 29.51 15.96
CA LEU A 424 -21.13 28.86 16.28
C LEU A 424 -21.61 27.90 15.18
N VAL A 425 -21.53 28.30 13.91
CA VAL A 425 -21.94 27.45 12.78
C VAL A 425 -21.01 26.24 12.67
N GLN A 426 -19.69 26.43 12.80
CA GLN A 426 -18.73 25.32 12.79
C GLN A 426 -18.99 24.32 13.92
N ARG A 427 -19.30 24.81 15.13
CA ARG A 427 -19.57 23.95 16.29
C ARG A 427 -20.85 23.13 16.15
N ILE A 428 -21.96 23.75 15.75
CA ILE A 428 -23.24 23.03 15.64
C ILE A 428 -23.23 22.04 14.49
N HIS A 429 -22.72 22.43 13.32
CA HIS A 429 -22.79 21.57 12.14
C HIS A 429 -21.68 20.52 12.11
N LEU A 430 -20.43 20.96 12.04
CA LEU A 430 -19.30 20.07 11.78
C LEU A 430 -18.86 19.35 13.06
N ARG A 431 -18.62 20.12 14.14
CA ARG A 431 -18.21 19.52 15.43
C ARG A 431 -19.35 18.71 16.07
N GLY A 432 -20.60 19.16 15.98
CA GLY A 432 -21.77 18.42 16.48
C GLY A 432 -21.97 17.08 15.77
N THR A 433 -21.86 17.05 14.44
CA THR A 433 -21.87 15.80 13.66
C THR A 433 -20.76 14.85 14.11
N TYR A 434 -19.54 15.37 14.31
CA TYR A 434 -18.43 14.61 14.88
C TYR A 434 -18.77 14.03 16.25
N LYS A 435 -19.22 14.86 17.21
CA LYS A 435 -19.48 14.47 18.59
C LYS A 435 -20.55 13.39 18.69
N ALA A 436 -21.69 13.55 18.01
CA ALA A 436 -22.75 12.55 17.99
C ALA A 436 -22.27 11.23 17.36
N THR A 437 -21.57 11.30 16.22
CA THR A 437 -21.05 10.09 15.56
C THR A 437 -19.98 9.40 16.39
N LYS A 438 -19.09 10.17 17.03
CA LYS A 438 -18.05 9.66 17.93
C LYS A 438 -18.63 8.92 19.13
N ALA A 439 -19.73 9.41 19.69
CA ALA A 439 -20.44 8.76 20.79
C ALA A 439 -21.17 7.47 20.34
N ALA A 440 -21.74 7.45 19.13
CA ALA A 440 -22.41 6.27 18.58
C ALA A 440 -21.42 5.16 18.16
N TRP A 441 -20.21 5.54 17.72
CA TRP A 441 -19.25 4.65 17.08
C TRP A 441 -18.91 3.37 17.85
N PRO A 442 -18.64 3.40 19.18
CA PRO A 442 -18.32 2.20 19.94
C PRO A 442 -19.46 1.17 19.93
N TYR A 443 -20.72 1.64 19.93
CA TYR A 443 -21.90 0.77 19.85
C TYR A 443 -22.01 0.13 18.46
N PHE A 444 -21.76 0.87 17.40
CA PHE A 444 -21.76 0.32 16.04
C PHE A 444 -20.65 -0.73 15.85
N LEU A 445 -19.44 -0.45 16.34
CA LEU A 445 -18.32 -1.40 16.30
C LEU A 445 -18.64 -2.69 17.06
N LYS A 446 -19.21 -2.58 18.26
CA LYS A 446 -19.59 -3.74 19.08
C LYS A 446 -20.67 -4.60 18.41
N GLN A 447 -21.65 -3.95 17.79
CA GLN A 447 -22.77 -4.62 17.12
C GLN A 447 -22.41 -5.16 15.73
N LYS A 448 -21.29 -4.71 15.14
CA LYS A 448 -20.96 -4.90 13.71
C LYS A 448 -22.12 -4.49 12.80
N TYR A 449 -22.71 -3.35 13.16
CA TYR A 449 -23.83 -2.76 12.44
C TYR A 449 -23.91 -1.27 12.76
N GLY A 450 -24.02 -0.44 11.73
CA GLY A 450 -24.38 0.96 11.88
C GLY A 450 -24.77 1.59 10.55
N ARG A 451 -25.68 2.56 10.59
CA ARG A 451 -26.03 3.37 9.42
C ARG A 451 -25.99 4.84 9.83
N VAL A 452 -25.15 5.61 9.16
CA VAL A 452 -25.00 7.04 9.43
C VAL A 452 -25.35 7.81 8.18
N VAL A 453 -26.30 8.75 8.30
CA VAL A 453 -26.62 9.70 7.25
C VAL A 453 -26.29 11.09 7.74
N ASN A 454 -25.32 11.72 7.08
CA ASN A 454 -24.85 13.06 7.40
C ASN A 454 -25.44 14.09 6.45
N THR A 455 -25.79 15.27 6.97
CA THR A 455 -26.43 16.33 6.17
C THR A 455 -25.41 17.39 5.74
N THR A 456 -24.95 17.32 4.48
CA THR A 456 -24.23 18.42 3.80
C THR A 456 -25.25 19.44 3.24
N SER A 457 -24.94 20.14 2.15
CA SER A 457 -25.87 20.96 1.38
C SER A 457 -25.32 21.27 -0.01
N SER A 458 -26.17 21.70 -0.94
CA SER A 458 -25.74 22.26 -2.23
C SER A 458 -24.85 23.49 -2.04
N VAL A 459 -25.09 24.31 -1.00
CA VAL A 459 -24.19 25.41 -0.60
C VAL A 459 -22.82 24.90 -0.18
N GLY A 460 -22.75 23.77 0.54
CA GLY A 460 -21.50 23.08 0.84
C GLY A 460 -20.78 22.64 -0.43
N LEU A 461 -21.49 21.99 -1.35
CA LEU A 461 -20.92 21.50 -2.61
C LEU A 461 -20.41 22.65 -3.49
N TYR A 462 -21.21 23.70 -3.71
CA TYR A 462 -20.96 24.70 -4.75
C TYR A 462 -20.51 26.08 -4.23
N GLY A 463 -20.61 26.33 -2.93
CA GLY A 463 -20.44 27.67 -2.35
C GLY A 463 -21.67 28.55 -2.57
N ASN A 464 -21.82 29.59 -1.74
CA ASN A 464 -22.86 30.60 -1.91
C ASN A 464 -22.48 31.92 -1.24
N PHE A 465 -22.86 33.05 -1.84
CA PHE A 465 -22.57 34.37 -1.29
C PHE A 465 -23.14 34.52 0.13
N GLY A 466 -22.33 35.01 1.07
CA GLY A 466 -22.77 35.32 2.43
C GLY A 466 -22.88 34.12 3.36
N GLN A 467 -22.42 32.95 2.92
CA GLN A 467 -22.54 31.70 3.67
C GLN A 467 -21.18 31.01 3.88
N ALA A 468 -20.09 31.78 4.00
CA ALA A 468 -18.74 31.22 4.13
C ALA A 468 -18.61 30.23 5.31
N ASN A 469 -19.18 30.55 6.47
CA ASN A 469 -19.23 29.65 7.63
C ASN A 469 -20.02 28.36 7.34
N TYR A 470 -21.24 28.49 6.82
CA TYR A 470 -22.13 27.36 6.57
C TYR A 470 -21.60 26.44 5.46
N SER A 471 -21.12 27.02 4.35
CA SER A 471 -20.57 26.27 3.23
C SER A 471 -19.34 25.45 3.66
N THR A 472 -18.43 26.08 4.41
CA THR A 472 -17.26 25.44 5.01
C THR A 472 -17.64 24.28 5.94
N ALA A 473 -18.56 24.49 6.89
CA ALA A 473 -19.01 23.43 7.79
C ALA A 473 -19.62 22.25 7.03
N LYS A 474 -20.53 22.53 6.09
CA LYS A 474 -21.28 21.51 5.35
C LYS A 474 -20.38 20.66 4.46
N LEU A 475 -19.39 21.25 3.80
CA LEU A 475 -18.46 20.44 3.01
C LEU A 475 -17.43 19.71 3.88
N GLY A 476 -17.08 20.25 5.05
CA GLY A 476 -16.29 19.51 6.04
C GLY A 476 -16.97 18.24 6.53
N ILE A 477 -18.31 18.24 6.62
CA ILE A 477 -19.08 17.03 6.96
C ILE A 477 -18.88 15.93 5.90
N LEU A 478 -18.82 16.28 4.61
CA LEU A 478 -18.54 15.30 3.56
C LEU A 478 -17.14 14.69 3.71
N GLY A 479 -16.12 15.51 4.04
CA GLY A 479 -14.77 15.03 4.29
C GLY A 479 -14.70 14.06 5.49
N LEU A 480 -15.45 14.35 6.56
CA LEU A 480 -15.63 13.43 7.69
C LEU A 480 -16.28 12.11 7.21
N SER A 481 -17.42 12.21 6.51
CA SER A 481 -18.17 11.05 6.02
C SER A 481 -17.32 10.10 5.17
N ASN A 482 -16.51 10.64 4.26
CA ASN A 482 -15.67 9.85 3.36
C ASN A 482 -14.69 8.97 4.15
N THR A 483 -14.02 9.53 5.18
CA THR A 483 -13.13 8.75 6.03
C THR A 483 -13.88 7.72 6.88
N LEU A 484 -15.04 8.09 7.46
CA LEU A 484 -15.81 7.16 8.27
C LEU A 484 -16.37 5.99 7.46
N ALA A 485 -16.71 6.21 6.19
CA ALA A 485 -17.11 5.14 5.29
C ALA A 485 -15.99 4.09 5.13
N LEU A 486 -14.74 4.52 5.01
CA LEU A 486 -13.57 3.63 4.92
C LEU A 486 -13.31 2.90 6.25
N GLU A 487 -13.36 3.62 7.38
CA GLU A 487 -13.11 3.01 8.70
C GLU A 487 -14.21 2.04 9.14
N GLY A 488 -15.46 2.31 8.74
CA GLY A 488 -16.64 1.55 9.09
C GLY A 488 -16.89 0.30 8.25
N ALA A 489 -16.36 0.25 7.02
CA ALA A 489 -16.69 -0.77 6.03
C ALA A 489 -16.55 -2.21 6.55
N LYS A 490 -15.42 -2.54 7.20
CA LYS A 490 -15.14 -3.89 7.74
C LYS A 490 -16.05 -4.30 8.92
N TYR A 491 -16.82 -3.35 9.46
CA TYR A 491 -17.74 -3.57 10.59
C TYR A 491 -19.20 -3.43 10.17
N ASN A 492 -19.52 -3.39 8.87
CA ASN A 492 -20.88 -3.15 8.36
C ASN A 492 -21.47 -1.83 8.92
N ILE A 493 -20.61 -0.81 9.01
CA ILE A 493 -21.02 0.56 9.32
C ILE A 493 -20.95 1.35 8.02
N LEU A 494 -22.11 1.74 7.50
CA LEU A 494 -22.22 2.52 6.27
C LEU A 494 -22.44 3.99 6.62
N VAL A 495 -21.71 4.88 5.95
CA VAL A 495 -21.79 6.32 6.16
C VAL A 495 -22.01 7.01 4.82
N ASN A 496 -23.17 7.62 4.63
CA ASN A 496 -23.50 8.35 3.41
C ASN A 496 -23.88 9.81 3.74
N THR A 497 -23.82 10.67 2.73
CA THR A 497 -24.07 12.11 2.89
C THR A 497 -25.19 12.56 1.96
N ILE A 498 -26.10 13.41 2.45
CA ILE A 498 -27.14 14.03 1.63
C ILE A 498 -27.02 15.54 1.62
N ALA A 499 -27.30 16.16 0.48
CA ALA A 499 -27.48 17.58 0.26
C ALA A 499 -28.98 17.83 0.00
N PRO A 500 -29.80 17.95 1.07
CA PRO A 500 -31.23 18.08 0.92
C PRO A 500 -31.65 19.50 0.55
N THR A 501 -32.70 19.60 -0.24
CA THR A 501 -33.40 20.85 -0.56
C THR A 501 -34.89 20.68 -0.26
N ALA A 502 -35.39 21.43 0.74
CA ALA A 502 -36.78 21.36 1.20
C ALA A 502 -37.24 22.65 1.87
N GLY A 503 -38.55 22.86 1.94
CA GLY A 503 -39.22 23.86 2.75
C GLY A 503 -39.05 23.57 4.24
N THR A 504 -38.39 24.47 4.95
CA THR A 504 -38.09 24.39 6.38
C THR A 504 -38.11 25.80 6.97
N ALA A 505 -38.01 25.90 8.30
CA ALA A 505 -37.83 27.20 8.97
C ALA A 505 -36.58 27.95 8.48
N MET A 506 -35.52 27.23 8.06
CA MET A 506 -34.32 27.86 7.51
C MET A 506 -34.57 28.44 6.12
N THR A 507 -35.18 27.67 5.20
CA THR A 507 -35.44 28.15 3.83
C THR A 507 -36.56 29.19 3.77
N ALA A 508 -37.51 29.18 4.71
CA ALA A 508 -38.54 30.22 4.83
C ALA A 508 -37.99 31.63 5.08
N THR A 509 -36.72 31.76 5.50
CA THR A 509 -36.07 33.08 5.65
C THR A 509 -35.68 33.72 4.32
N ILE A 510 -35.62 32.93 3.25
CA ILE A 510 -35.11 33.35 1.93
C ILE A 510 -36.03 32.96 0.77
N TRP A 511 -36.98 32.05 0.95
CA TRP A 511 -37.90 31.58 -0.08
C TRP A 511 -39.32 32.13 0.12
N PRO A 512 -40.08 32.35 -0.98
CA PRO A 512 -41.52 32.57 -0.90
C PRO A 512 -42.23 31.39 -0.23
N GLN A 513 -43.27 31.69 0.57
CA GLN A 513 -44.02 30.68 1.33
C GLN A 513 -44.59 29.56 0.44
N GLU A 514 -45.05 29.89 -0.77
CA GLU A 514 -45.55 28.91 -1.73
C GLU A 514 -44.50 27.83 -2.09
N LEU A 515 -43.23 28.22 -2.26
CA LEU A 515 -42.15 27.26 -2.50
C LEU A 515 -41.84 26.44 -1.25
N VAL A 516 -41.91 27.04 -0.06
CA VAL A 516 -41.75 26.32 1.22
C VAL A 516 -42.81 25.24 1.37
N ASP A 517 -44.06 25.55 1.05
CA ASP A 517 -45.18 24.61 1.17
C ASP A 517 -45.13 23.50 0.10
N THR A 518 -44.56 23.83 -1.07
CA THR A 518 -44.42 22.91 -2.22
C THR A 518 -43.33 21.87 -1.99
N PHE A 519 -42.13 22.29 -1.59
CA PHE A 519 -40.97 21.40 -1.43
C PHE A 519 -40.96 20.70 -0.07
N LYS A 520 -41.96 19.86 0.19
CA LYS A 520 -42.15 19.22 1.49
C LYS A 520 -40.96 18.36 1.91
N PRO A 521 -40.53 18.44 3.18
CA PRO A 521 -39.56 17.52 3.78
C PRO A 521 -39.86 16.03 3.58
N ASP A 522 -41.15 15.68 3.48
CA ASP A 522 -41.64 14.32 3.20
C ASP A 522 -41.10 13.74 1.89
N PHE A 523 -40.69 14.58 0.92
CA PHE A 523 -40.07 14.15 -0.33
C PHE A 523 -38.54 14.00 -0.25
N VAL A 524 -37.97 14.11 0.94
CA VAL A 524 -36.55 13.80 1.20
C VAL A 524 -36.44 12.57 2.12
N ALA A 525 -37.38 12.42 3.06
CA ALA A 525 -37.38 11.36 4.06
C ALA A 525 -37.19 9.94 3.48
N PRO A 526 -37.90 9.52 2.41
CA PRO A 526 -37.74 8.19 1.82
C PRO A 526 -36.29 7.87 1.45
N PHE A 527 -35.53 8.85 0.96
CA PHE A 527 -34.13 8.67 0.57
C PHE A 527 -33.22 8.45 1.77
N VAL A 528 -33.45 9.21 2.85
CA VAL A 528 -32.78 8.98 4.13
C VAL A 528 -33.11 7.59 4.69
N GLY A 529 -34.36 7.16 4.57
CA GLY A 529 -34.79 5.81 4.92
C GLY A 529 -34.00 4.75 4.15
N PHE A 530 -33.97 4.85 2.82
CA PHE A 530 -33.25 3.89 1.98
C PHE A 530 -31.75 3.82 2.32
N LEU A 531 -31.06 4.96 2.47
CA LEU A 531 -29.65 5.01 2.87
C LEU A 531 -29.38 4.42 4.27
N SER A 532 -30.41 4.34 5.11
CA SER A 532 -30.34 3.81 6.46
C SER A 532 -30.75 2.34 6.57
N HIS A 533 -31.14 1.70 5.47
CA HIS A 533 -31.61 0.32 5.46
C HIS A 533 -30.48 -0.70 5.22
N ASP A 534 -30.76 -1.97 5.51
CA ASP A 534 -29.83 -3.09 5.28
C ASP A 534 -29.58 -3.32 3.78
N ASN A 535 -30.56 -2.94 2.94
CA ASN A 535 -30.50 -3.03 1.48
C ASN A 535 -29.70 -1.90 0.82
N CYS A 536 -29.23 -0.90 1.56
CA CYS A 536 -28.39 0.16 0.99
C CYS A 536 -27.08 -0.45 0.46
N PRO A 537 -26.79 -0.40 -0.85
CA PRO A 537 -25.64 -1.10 -1.41
C PRO A 537 -24.33 -0.30 -1.32
N VAL A 538 -24.38 0.94 -0.81
CA VAL A 538 -23.26 1.88 -0.87
C VAL A 538 -22.90 2.49 0.48
N SER A 539 -21.64 2.91 0.57
CA SER A 539 -21.08 3.75 1.63
C SER A 539 -20.16 4.80 0.99
N GLY A 540 -19.95 5.92 1.67
CA GLY A 540 -19.07 7.00 1.23
C GLY A 540 -19.59 7.77 0.01
N ARG A 541 -20.90 7.76 -0.23
CA ARG A 541 -21.51 8.47 -1.37
C ARG A 541 -22.24 9.73 -0.92
N VAL A 542 -22.33 10.69 -1.83
CA VAL A 542 -23.04 11.95 -1.64
C VAL A 542 -24.17 12.08 -2.66
N PHE A 543 -25.32 12.53 -2.19
CA PHE A 543 -26.52 12.66 -3.01
C PHE A 543 -27.16 14.03 -2.84
N GLU A 544 -27.61 14.64 -3.92
CA GLU A 544 -28.58 15.74 -3.86
C GLU A 544 -30.00 15.18 -3.88
N VAL A 545 -30.86 15.70 -3.01
CA VAL A 545 -32.23 15.22 -2.85
C VAL A 545 -33.16 16.41 -2.64
N GLY A 546 -34.24 16.49 -3.41
CA GLY A 546 -35.24 17.56 -3.28
C GLY A 546 -36.29 17.49 -4.37
N GLY A 547 -37.49 18.00 -4.09
CA GLY A 547 -38.57 18.04 -5.08
C GLY A 547 -38.99 16.68 -5.65
N ALA A 548 -38.95 15.63 -4.82
CA ALA A 548 -39.14 14.25 -5.26
C ALA A 548 -38.18 13.79 -6.36
N TRP A 549 -36.95 14.33 -6.35
CA TRP A 549 -35.85 13.90 -7.20
C TRP A 549 -34.62 13.58 -6.34
N ALA A 550 -33.81 12.63 -6.81
CA ALA A 550 -32.53 12.29 -6.20
C ALA A 550 -31.48 11.97 -7.25
N ALA A 551 -30.26 12.47 -7.05
CA ALA A 551 -29.10 12.18 -7.88
C ALA A 551 -27.85 11.97 -7.03
N GLN A 552 -26.97 11.11 -7.51
CA GLN A 552 -25.63 10.97 -6.96
C GLN A 552 -24.71 12.08 -7.47
N VAL A 553 -23.86 12.60 -6.60
CA VAL A 553 -22.78 13.53 -6.94
C VAL A 553 -21.44 12.81 -6.74
N ARG A 554 -20.48 13.04 -7.63
CA ARG A 554 -19.10 12.55 -7.51
C ARG A 554 -18.09 13.56 -8.05
N TRP A 555 -16.82 13.34 -7.75
CA TRP A 555 -15.74 14.09 -8.37
C TRP A 555 -15.44 13.54 -9.76
N GLN A 556 -15.26 14.44 -10.72
CA GLN A 556 -14.62 14.17 -11.98
C GLN A 556 -13.29 14.94 -12.03
N ARG A 557 -12.23 14.26 -12.43
CA ARG A 557 -10.89 14.82 -12.64
C ARG A 557 -10.60 14.86 -14.14
N ALA A 558 -10.16 16.01 -14.63
CA ALA A 558 -9.69 16.20 -16.00
C ALA A 558 -8.54 15.23 -16.34
N GLY A 559 -8.31 14.98 -17.64
CA GLY A 559 -7.16 14.18 -18.08
C GLY A 559 -5.81 14.78 -17.64
N GLY A 560 -5.79 16.10 -17.44
CA GLY A 560 -4.63 16.82 -16.91
C GLY A 560 -3.41 16.76 -17.81
N VAL A 561 -2.30 17.27 -17.29
CA VAL A 561 -1.01 17.29 -17.96
C VAL A 561 0.07 16.77 -17.03
N GLY A 562 0.83 15.83 -17.55
CA GLY A 562 2.09 15.39 -16.98
C GLY A 562 3.24 16.23 -17.49
N PHE A 563 3.96 16.89 -16.59
CA PHE A 563 5.20 17.61 -16.89
C PHE A 563 6.41 16.76 -16.52
N PRO A 564 7.49 16.79 -17.33
CA PRO A 564 8.67 16.00 -17.04
C PRO A 564 9.34 16.41 -15.74
N THR A 565 9.55 15.46 -14.84
CA THR A 565 10.21 15.71 -13.55
C THR A 565 11.74 15.82 -13.68
N SER A 566 12.28 15.54 -14.87
CA SER A 566 13.68 15.74 -15.23
C SER A 566 14.06 17.21 -15.48
N LYS A 567 13.08 18.13 -15.56
CA LYS A 567 13.29 19.56 -15.81
C LYS A 567 12.58 20.42 -14.76
N PRO A 568 13.10 21.61 -14.43
CA PRO A 568 12.36 22.57 -13.63
C PRO A 568 11.04 22.93 -14.31
N LEU A 569 9.93 22.80 -13.59
CA LEU A 569 8.62 23.24 -14.05
C LEU A 569 8.45 24.73 -13.73
N ARG A 570 8.03 25.54 -14.71
CA ARG A 570 7.81 26.99 -14.51
C ARG A 570 6.33 27.36 -14.63
N PRO A 571 5.87 28.46 -13.99
CA PRO A 571 4.50 28.95 -14.13
C PRO A 571 4.07 29.19 -15.59
N GLU A 572 5.00 29.56 -16.46
CA GLU A 572 4.75 29.75 -17.90
C GLU A 572 4.41 28.43 -18.60
N ASP A 573 4.99 27.32 -18.16
CA ASP A 573 4.74 26.00 -18.74
C ASP A 573 3.32 25.52 -18.35
N ILE A 574 2.86 25.86 -17.13
CA ILE A 574 1.47 25.69 -16.70
C ILE A 574 0.54 26.53 -17.59
N ALA A 575 0.84 27.82 -17.76
CA ALA A 575 0.05 28.73 -18.58
C ALA A 575 -0.09 28.24 -20.02
N ALA A 576 1.01 27.75 -20.61
CA ALA A 576 1.06 27.27 -21.99
C ALA A 576 0.26 25.97 -22.23
N LYS A 577 -0.02 25.19 -21.17
CA LYS A 577 -0.79 23.95 -21.24
C LYS A 577 -2.15 24.05 -20.52
N TRP A 578 -2.58 25.27 -20.19
CA TRP A 578 -3.76 25.51 -19.36
C TRP A 578 -5.01 24.81 -19.89
N ASP A 579 -5.30 24.97 -21.19
CA ASP A 579 -6.48 24.37 -21.80
C ASP A 579 -6.54 22.85 -21.56
N LYS A 580 -5.40 22.15 -21.69
CA LYS A 580 -5.29 20.70 -21.44
C LYS A 580 -5.38 20.32 -19.97
N ILE A 581 -4.86 21.15 -19.06
CA ILE A 581 -4.98 20.93 -17.60
C ILE A 581 -6.44 20.94 -17.17
N THR A 582 -7.25 21.76 -17.84
CA THR A 582 -8.66 22.00 -17.52
C THR A 582 -9.65 21.27 -18.41
N ASP A 583 -9.17 20.46 -19.37
CA ASP A 583 -10.02 19.75 -20.32
C ASP A 583 -10.60 18.46 -19.71
N PHE A 584 -11.93 18.40 -19.63
CA PHE A 584 -12.67 17.24 -19.15
C PHE A 584 -13.21 16.37 -20.30
N ASP A 585 -13.13 16.83 -21.54
CA ASP A 585 -13.80 16.25 -22.70
C ASP A 585 -12.81 15.59 -23.68
N ASP A 586 -11.54 15.50 -23.30
CA ASP A 586 -10.46 14.87 -24.09
C ASP A 586 -10.42 13.33 -24.04
N GLY A 587 -11.43 12.71 -23.43
CA GLY A 587 -11.56 11.26 -23.27
C GLY A 587 -10.70 10.64 -22.18
N ARG A 588 -9.93 11.42 -21.41
CA ARG A 588 -9.04 10.94 -20.33
C ARG A 588 -9.55 11.27 -18.92
N ALA A 589 -10.74 11.87 -18.80
CA ALA A 589 -11.32 12.19 -17.50
C ALA A 589 -11.51 10.93 -16.64
N THR A 590 -11.28 11.07 -15.34
CA THR A 590 -11.35 9.97 -14.36
C THR A 590 -12.24 10.34 -13.17
N HIS A 591 -12.66 9.35 -12.39
CA HIS A 591 -13.57 9.53 -11.24
C HIS A 591 -12.98 8.90 -9.98
N PRO A 592 -11.82 9.38 -9.50
CA PRO A 592 -11.19 8.82 -8.30
C PRO A 592 -12.14 8.89 -7.10
N THR A 593 -12.19 7.80 -6.35
CA THR A 593 -13.01 7.62 -5.15
C THR A 593 -12.17 7.33 -3.91
N THR A 594 -10.87 7.09 -4.08
CA THR A 594 -9.90 6.86 -3.00
C THR A 594 -8.63 7.66 -3.23
N THR A 595 -7.85 7.87 -2.16
CA THR A 595 -6.51 8.47 -2.28
C THR A 595 -5.57 7.65 -3.18
N GLN A 596 -5.75 6.34 -3.23
CA GLN A 596 -4.94 5.41 -4.03
C GLN A 596 -5.24 5.56 -5.53
N GLU A 597 -6.51 5.60 -5.92
CA GLU A 597 -6.91 5.87 -7.31
C GLU A 597 -6.45 7.24 -7.78
N ALA A 598 -6.51 8.24 -6.88
CA ALA A 598 -5.98 9.56 -7.17
C ALA A 598 -4.47 9.51 -7.48
N LEU A 599 -3.70 8.73 -6.71
CA LEU A 599 -2.25 8.56 -6.85
C LEU A 599 -1.81 7.92 -8.18
N GLN A 600 -2.67 7.12 -8.83
CA GLN A 600 -2.29 6.36 -10.04
C GLN A 600 -1.71 7.22 -11.16
N GLN A 601 -2.36 8.35 -11.50
CA GLN A 601 -1.89 9.24 -12.58
C GLN A 601 -0.60 9.98 -12.23
N PHE A 602 -0.33 10.18 -10.95
CA PHE A 602 0.94 10.72 -10.49
C PHE A 602 2.07 9.71 -10.71
N PHE A 603 1.79 8.43 -10.43
CA PHE A 603 2.74 7.35 -10.69
C PHE A 603 3.01 7.17 -12.19
N GLU A 604 1.97 7.25 -13.03
CA GLU A 604 2.12 7.24 -14.48
C GLU A 604 3.02 8.38 -14.98
N ASN A 605 2.98 9.55 -14.33
CA ASN A 605 3.86 10.68 -14.67
C ASN A 605 5.31 10.52 -14.20
N PHE A 606 5.65 9.63 -13.27
CA PHE A 606 7.06 9.37 -12.95
C PHE A 606 7.82 8.79 -14.15
N ALA A 607 7.12 8.09 -15.05
CA ALA A 607 7.68 7.60 -16.30
C ALA A 607 7.78 8.68 -17.40
N ASN A 608 7.30 9.91 -17.13
CA ASN A 608 7.34 11.04 -18.05
C ASN A 608 8.60 11.87 -17.82
N THR A 609 9.65 11.57 -18.57
CA THR A 609 10.98 12.23 -18.52
C THR A 609 11.27 13.05 -19.79
N LYS A 610 10.34 13.10 -20.76
CA LYS A 610 10.57 13.62 -22.13
C LYS A 610 9.91 14.99 -22.39
N SER A 611 10.65 15.90 -23.05
CA SER A 611 10.16 17.21 -23.49
C SER A 611 9.23 17.14 -24.71
N SER A 612 8.18 17.95 -24.70
CA SER A 612 7.14 18.02 -25.73
C SER A 612 7.50 18.88 -26.96
N ASP A 613 8.74 18.86 -27.43
CA ASP A 613 9.14 19.54 -28.70
C ASP A 613 9.57 18.55 -29.80
N GLU A 614 9.31 17.25 -29.63
CA GLU A 614 9.42 16.30 -30.74
C GLU A 614 8.01 15.80 -31.08
N GLU A 615 7.51 16.26 -32.22
CA GLU A 615 6.41 15.62 -32.93
C GLU A 615 6.62 14.11 -32.97
N VAL A 616 5.54 13.36 -32.73
CA VAL A 616 5.51 11.92 -32.90
C VAL A 616 5.72 11.61 -34.38
N SER A 617 6.97 11.53 -34.79
CA SER A 617 7.36 10.65 -35.88
C SER A 617 7.34 9.23 -35.32
N ALA A 618 6.64 8.35 -36.01
CA ALA A 618 6.69 6.92 -35.77
C ALA A 618 8.11 6.42 -36.07
N SER A 619 9.05 6.60 -35.14
CA SER A 619 10.38 5.99 -35.19
C SER A 619 11.01 5.90 -33.79
N GLY A 620 10.44 5.07 -32.91
CA GLY A 620 11.10 4.62 -31.68
C GLY A 620 12.26 3.63 -31.93
N ALA A 621 12.91 3.68 -33.09
CA ALA A 621 14.11 2.91 -33.39
C ALA A 621 15.33 3.82 -33.23
N GLY A 622 15.71 4.08 -31.98
CA GLY A 622 16.76 5.03 -31.59
C GLY A 622 17.83 4.45 -30.67
N LYS A 623 18.45 3.34 -31.07
CA LYS A 623 19.79 2.84 -30.69
C LYS A 623 20.11 2.61 -29.20
N ILE A 624 19.65 1.49 -28.64
CA ILE A 624 20.40 0.84 -27.55
C ILE A 624 21.79 0.47 -28.12
N ASN A 625 22.85 1.10 -27.62
CA ASN A 625 24.21 0.77 -27.99
C ASN A 625 24.73 -0.35 -27.07
N VAL A 626 24.54 -1.60 -27.51
CA VAL A 626 24.87 -2.80 -26.74
C VAL A 626 26.35 -2.85 -26.36
N GLU A 627 27.25 -2.48 -27.27
CA GLU A 627 28.69 -2.50 -27.00
C GLU A 627 29.07 -1.47 -25.93
N LYS A 628 28.54 -0.25 -26.03
CA LYS A 628 28.75 0.78 -24.99
C LYS A 628 28.18 0.34 -23.64
N ALA A 629 27.01 -0.30 -23.61
CA ALA A 629 26.39 -0.80 -22.39
C ALA A 629 27.22 -1.90 -21.71
N LYS A 630 27.91 -2.76 -22.49
CA LYS A 630 28.82 -3.79 -21.98
C LYS A 630 30.10 -3.22 -21.37
N GLU A 631 30.55 -2.06 -21.84
CA GLU A 631 31.74 -1.36 -21.32
C GLU A 631 31.46 -0.57 -20.03
N MET A 632 30.19 -0.44 -19.63
CA MET A 632 29.80 0.32 -18.44
C MET A 632 30.32 -0.33 -17.16
N LYS A 633 30.81 0.53 -16.25
CA LYS A 633 31.20 0.15 -14.90
C LYS A 633 30.15 0.63 -13.92
N PHE A 634 29.73 -0.26 -13.04
CA PHE A 634 28.77 0.01 -12.00
C PHE A 634 29.46 -0.10 -10.63
N PRO A 635 29.05 0.70 -9.63
CA PRO A 635 29.63 0.61 -8.31
C PRO A 635 29.33 -0.76 -7.67
N PRO A 636 30.29 -1.35 -6.95
CA PRO A 636 30.02 -2.57 -6.18
C PRO A 636 29.08 -2.27 -5.00
N LEU A 637 28.27 -3.26 -4.62
CA LEU A 637 27.41 -3.20 -3.44
C LEU A 637 27.96 -4.10 -2.34
N GLU A 638 28.06 -3.56 -1.13
CA GLU A 638 28.40 -4.33 0.06
C GLU A 638 27.13 -4.95 0.66
N HIS A 639 27.20 -6.25 0.97
CA HIS A 639 26.12 -7.01 1.61
C HIS A 639 26.67 -7.79 2.80
N THR A 640 26.30 -7.40 4.02
CA THR A 640 26.66 -8.14 5.23
C THR A 640 25.50 -9.01 5.68
N TYR A 641 25.78 -10.27 6.00
CA TYR A 641 24.79 -11.19 6.52
C TYR A 641 25.35 -12.05 7.66
N THR A 642 24.43 -12.54 8.48
CA THR A 642 24.69 -13.38 9.64
C THR A 642 23.92 -14.68 9.55
N ALA A 643 24.12 -15.58 10.52
CA ALA A 643 23.30 -16.79 10.64
C ALA A 643 21.80 -16.47 10.69
N ARG A 644 21.40 -15.33 11.27
CA ARG A 644 20.00 -14.87 11.29
C ARG A 644 19.42 -14.71 9.89
N ASP A 645 20.16 -14.10 8.97
CA ASP A 645 19.70 -13.80 7.62
C ASP A 645 19.58 -15.10 6.79
N ALA A 646 20.54 -16.02 6.98
CA ALA A 646 20.47 -17.37 6.41
C ALA A 646 19.26 -18.17 6.92
N ILE A 647 18.95 -18.08 8.21
CA ILE A 647 17.77 -18.72 8.82
C ILE A 647 16.47 -18.09 8.29
N ILE A 648 16.38 -16.76 8.21
CA ILE A 648 15.22 -16.06 7.65
C ILE A 648 14.96 -16.51 6.21
N TYR A 649 16.01 -16.61 5.39
CA TYR A 649 15.91 -17.12 4.04
C TYR A 649 15.42 -18.58 4.01
N ALA A 650 15.99 -19.46 4.83
CA ALA A 650 15.57 -20.86 4.90
C ALA A 650 14.10 -21.00 5.31
N LEU A 651 13.64 -20.25 6.31
CA LEU A 651 12.23 -20.21 6.72
C LEU A 651 11.33 -19.62 5.61
N GLY A 652 11.81 -18.59 4.91
CA GLY A 652 11.16 -18.02 3.72
C GLY A 652 11.01 -19.02 2.58
N LEU A 653 11.84 -20.06 2.52
CA LEU A 653 11.72 -21.19 1.62
C LEU A 653 10.94 -22.38 2.21
N GLY A 654 10.29 -22.23 3.37
CA GLY A 654 9.49 -23.28 4.00
C GLY A 654 10.27 -24.31 4.82
N ALA A 655 11.55 -24.04 5.17
CA ALA A 655 12.25 -24.87 6.16
C ALA A 655 11.52 -24.82 7.51
N THR A 656 11.61 -25.91 8.27
CA THR A 656 10.89 -26.08 9.53
C THR A 656 11.84 -26.37 10.68
N ARG A 657 11.31 -26.49 11.90
CA ARG A 657 12.07 -26.91 13.09
C ARG A 657 12.79 -28.27 12.94
N ASN A 658 12.41 -29.09 11.97
CA ASN A 658 13.04 -30.39 11.72
C ASN A 658 14.30 -30.27 10.85
N ASP A 659 14.51 -29.12 10.20
CA ASP A 659 15.61 -28.83 9.31
C ASP A 659 16.72 -28.07 10.05
N LEU A 660 17.17 -28.63 11.17
CA LEU A 660 18.08 -27.97 12.11
C LEU A 660 19.38 -27.46 11.45
N GLN A 661 19.84 -28.12 10.38
CA GLN A 661 20.99 -27.68 9.58
C GLN A 661 20.81 -26.30 8.92
N TRP A 662 19.58 -25.78 8.80
CA TRP A 662 19.29 -24.47 8.20
C TRP A 662 18.60 -23.49 9.14
N VAL A 663 17.92 -23.96 10.19
CA VAL A 663 17.14 -23.10 11.10
C VAL A 663 17.75 -22.95 12.51
N TYR A 664 18.87 -23.61 12.79
CA TYR A 664 19.53 -23.54 14.10
C TYR A 664 21.04 -23.36 13.94
N GLU A 665 21.52 -22.18 14.32
CA GLU A 665 22.91 -21.75 14.15
C GLU A 665 23.93 -22.58 14.95
N ASN A 666 23.52 -23.24 16.04
CA ASN A 666 24.39 -24.14 16.80
C ASN A 666 24.24 -25.63 16.41
N SER A 667 23.57 -25.92 15.30
CA SER A 667 23.60 -27.25 14.69
C SER A 667 25.03 -27.57 14.25
N GLU A 668 25.53 -28.77 14.53
CA GLU A 668 26.87 -29.20 14.08
C GLU A 668 27.03 -29.16 12.55
N ASN A 669 25.91 -29.15 11.81
CA ASN A 669 25.86 -29.08 10.35
C ASN A 669 25.21 -27.78 9.85
N PHE A 670 25.22 -26.70 10.65
CA PHE A 670 24.64 -25.44 10.22
C PHE A 670 25.26 -24.97 8.91
N SER A 671 24.43 -24.77 7.89
CA SER A 671 24.83 -24.40 6.54
C SER A 671 23.80 -23.47 5.91
N VAL A 672 24.21 -22.79 4.84
CA VAL A 672 23.33 -21.91 4.07
C VAL A 672 22.80 -22.68 2.86
N ILE A 673 21.50 -22.57 2.58
CA ILE A 673 20.91 -23.14 1.36
C ILE A 673 21.55 -22.44 0.14
N PRO A 674 22.10 -23.18 -0.84
CA PRO A 674 22.90 -22.58 -1.92
C PRO A 674 22.23 -21.46 -2.70
N THR A 675 20.90 -21.53 -2.87
CA THR A 675 20.13 -20.51 -3.56
C THR A 675 20.13 -19.15 -2.86
N TYR A 676 20.59 -19.05 -1.61
CA TYR A 676 20.83 -17.77 -0.93
C TYR A 676 21.72 -16.83 -1.75
N GLY A 677 22.61 -17.37 -2.60
CA GLY A 677 23.47 -16.57 -3.48
C GLY A 677 22.74 -15.61 -4.43
N VAL A 678 21.43 -15.76 -4.63
CA VAL A 678 20.61 -14.79 -5.38
C VAL A 678 20.36 -13.49 -4.60
N VAL A 679 20.39 -13.51 -3.26
CA VAL A 679 20.10 -12.36 -2.39
C VAL A 679 21.08 -11.20 -2.62
N PRO A 680 22.41 -11.38 -2.47
CA PRO A 680 23.36 -10.29 -2.73
C PRO A 680 23.37 -9.89 -4.21
N GLY A 681 23.16 -10.84 -5.13
CA GLY A 681 23.06 -10.58 -6.57
C GLY A 681 21.89 -9.69 -6.94
N LEU A 682 20.69 -9.99 -6.43
CA LEU A 682 19.47 -9.22 -6.67
C LEU A 682 19.54 -7.83 -6.04
N ALA A 683 20.02 -7.72 -4.79
CA ALA A 683 20.21 -6.44 -4.12
C ALA A 683 21.09 -5.49 -4.93
N THR A 684 22.12 -6.05 -5.60
CA THR A 684 23.02 -5.31 -6.47
C THR A 684 22.34 -4.87 -7.77
N VAL A 685 21.47 -5.68 -8.36
CA VAL A 685 20.68 -5.25 -9.52
C VAL A 685 19.72 -4.13 -9.16
N PHE A 686 19.12 -4.16 -7.96
CA PHE A 686 18.27 -3.06 -7.48
C PHE A 686 19.03 -1.76 -7.20
N SER A 687 20.35 -1.79 -7.01
CA SER A 687 21.16 -0.57 -6.89
C SER A 687 21.64 -0.04 -8.25
N MET A 688 21.44 -0.77 -9.35
CA MET A 688 21.80 -0.31 -10.69
C MET A 688 20.76 0.64 -11.27
N LYS A 689 21.24 1.68 -11.95
CA LYS A 689 20.43 2.52 -12.82
C LYS A 689 20.37 1.90 -14.22
N LEU A 690 19.37 1.07 -14.47
CA LEU A 690 19.27 0.25 -15.69
C LEU A 690 19.10 1.11 -16.96
N GLU A 691 18.52 2.30 -16.83
CA GLU A 691 18.28 3.25 -17.92
C GLU A 691 19.58 3.71 -18.59
N ASP A 692 20.69 3.71 -17.84
CA ASP A 692 21.99 4.06 -18.40
C ASP A 692 22.46 3.02 -19.45
N ALA A 693 21.98 1.77 -19.35
CA ALA A 693 22.31 0.68 -20.26
C ALA A 693 21.28 0.49 -21.40
N VAL A 694 19.98 0.63 -21.11
CA VAL A 694 18.89 0.32 -22.07
C VAL A 694 18.06 1.53 -22.51
N GLY A 695 18.38 2.72 -22.02
CA GLY A 695 17.53 3.90 -22.19
C GLY A 695 16.32 3.89 -21.25
N GLU A 696 15.56 4.97 -21.25
CA GLU A 696 14.38 5.10 -20.38
C GLU A 696 13.29 4.08 -20.75
N PHE A 697 12.76 3.37 -19.74
CA PHE A 697 11.67 2.42 -19.89
C PHE A 697 10.72 2.50 -18.70
N ASN A 698 9.50 1.98 -18.84
CA ASN A 698 8.54 1.91 -17.74
C ASN A 698 8.90 0.71 -16.82
N PRO A 699 9.22 0.90 -15.52
CA PRO A 699 9.55 -0.18 -14.61
C PRO A 699 8.45 -1.24 -14.45
N MET A 700 7.17 -0.90 -14.62
CA MET A 700 6.05 -1.86 -14.59
C MET A 700 6.06 -2.83 -15.78
N MET A 701 6.83 -2.51 -16.82
CA MET A 701 7.01 -3.35 -18.00
C MET A 701 8.20 -4.30 -17.89
N LEU A 702 8.95 -4.23 -16.78
CA LEU A 702 10.09 -5.07 -16.45
C LEU A 702 9.63 -6.34 -15.73
N LEU A 703 10.06 -7.48 -16.25
CA LEU A 703 9.80 -8.79 -15.68
C LEU A 703 11.13 -9.49 -15.41
N HIS A 704 11.26 -10.10 -14.23
CA HIS A 704 12.35 -11.04 -13.98
C HIS A 704 12.06 -12.34 -14.74
N GLY A 705 12.79 -12.58 -15.83
CA GLY A 705 12.49 -13.65 -16.78
C GLY A 705 13.23 -14.94 -16.49
N GLU A 706 14.55 -14.86 -16.27
CA GLU A 706 15.40 -16.01 -16.02
C GLU A 706 16.46 -15.72 -14.95
N GLN A 707 16.83 -16.75 -14.20
CA GLN A 707 17.86 -16.71 -13.17
C GLN A 707 18.87 -17.83 -13.39
N TYR A 708 20.15 -17.47 -13.34
CA TYR A 708 21.27 -18.40 -13.17
C TYR A 708 22.06 -18.01 -11.93
N LEU A 709 22.49 -19.00 -11.16
CA LEU A 709 23.37 -18.86 -10.01
C LEU A 709 24.41 -19.99 -10.04
N GLU A 710 25.68 -19.63 -9.89
CA GLU A 710 26.82 -20.54 -9.78
C GLU A 710 27.51 -20.32 -8.44
N ILE A 711 27.85 -21.42 -7.76
CA ILE A 711 28.53 -21.43 -6.46
C ILE A 711 30.01 -21.68 -6.69
N LYS A 712 30.83 -20.64 -6.50
CA LYS A 712 32.28 -20.69 -6.79
C LYS A 712 33.11 -21.25 -5.64
N SER A 713 32.67 -21.00 -4.41
CA SER A 713 33.38 -21.39 -3.19
C SER A 713 32.41 -21.80 -2.09
N THR A 714 32.93 -22.34 -0.99
CA THR A 714 32.14 -22.66 0.19
C THR A 714 31.38 -21.42 0.67
N ILE A 715 30.06 -21.56 0.86
CA ILE A 715 29.21 -20.47 1.29
C ILE A 715 29.44 -20.24 2.79
N PRO A 716 29.88 -19.04 3.21
CA PRO A 716 30.03 -18.76 4.63
C PRO A 716 28.67 -18.80 5.35
N THR A 717 28.67 -19.02 6.65
CA THR A 717 27.43 -18.93 7.47
C THR A 717 27.16 -17.51 7.98
N SER A 718 28.14 -16.63 7.83
CA SER A 718 28.07 -15.18 8.05
C SER A 718 29.25 -14.52 7.37
N GLY A 719 29.12 -13.25 6.98
CA GLY A 719 30.23 -12.52 6.40
C GLY A 719 29.80 -11.25 5.68
N LYS A 720 30.81 -10.51 5.23
CA LYS A 720 30.66 -9.34 4.39
C LYS A 720 30.99 -9.74 2.96
N LEU A 721 30.02 -9.58 2.07
CA LEU A 721 30.12 -9.86 0.65
C LEU A 721 30.18 -8.56 -0.14
N ILE A 722 30.88 -8.57 -1.28
CA ILE A 722 30.99 -7.46 -2.20
C ILE A 722 30.54 -7.94 -3.57
N SER A 723 29.45 -7.40 -4.08
CA SER A 723 28.83 -7.78 -5.34
C SER A 723 29.07 -6.70 -6.40
N THR A 724 29.69 -7.08 -7.51
CA THR A 724 30.03 -6.18 -8.62
C THR A 724 29.21 -6.56 -9.85
N PRO A 725 28.30 -5.69 -10.34
CA PRO A 725 27.48 -6.01 -11.50
C PRO A 725 28.13 -5.55 -12.81
N TYR A 726 27.77 -6.22 -13.91
CA TYR A 726 28.19 -5.89 -15.27
C TYR A 726 27.12 -6.34 -16.28
N ILE A 727 27.05 -5.69 -17.45
CA ILE A 727 26.12 -6.11 -18.51
C ILE A 727 26.73 -7.26 -19.30
N VAL A 728 26.03 -8.40 -19.35
CA VAL A 728 26.42 -9.58 -20.12
C VAL A 728 25.96 -9.45 -21.57
N ASP A 729 24.68 -9.10 -21.78
CA ASP A 729 24.10 -8.94 -23.11
C ASP A 729 22.81 -8.12 -23.10
N ILE A 730 22.47 -7.57 -24.26
CA ILE A 730 21.16 -6.93 -24.49
C ILE A 730 20.61 -7.43 -25.83
N LEU A 731 19.48 -8.14 -25.77
CA LEU A 731 18.87 -8.79 -26.93
C LEU A 731 17.61 -8.07 -27.39
N ASP A 732 17.49 -7.86 -28.69
CA ASP A 732 16.29 -7.29 -29.30
C ASP A 732 15.24 -8.40 -29.51
N LYS A 733 14.14 -8.34 -28.78
CA LYS A 733 13.03 -9.29 -28.86
C LYS A 733 11.84 -8.72 -29.65
N GLY A 734 12.10 -7.78 -30.55
CA GLY A 734 11.10 -7.16 -31.42
C GLY A 734 10.28 -6.10 -30.69
N LYS A 735 9.32 -6.51 -29.85
CA LYS A 735 8.48 -5.58 -29.06
C LYS A 735 9.03 -5.28 -27.66
N GLY A 736 10.20 -5.80 -27.31
CA GLY A 736 10.87 -5.59 -26.02
C GLY A 736 12.35 -5.94 -26.11
N ALA A 737 13.10 -5.70 -25.04
CA ALA A 737 14.50 -6.07 -24.92
C ALA A 737 14.71 -7.07 -23.77
N SER A 738 15.69 -7.96 -23.92
CA SER A 738 16.17 -8.83 -22.85
C SER A 738 17.51 -8.31 -22.37
N LEU A 739 17.56 -7.78 -21.16
CA LEU A 739 18.79 -7.31 -20.51
C LEU A 739 19.34 -8.42 -19.62
N VAL A 740 20.55 -8.89 -19.90
CA VAL A 740 21.23 -9.91 -19.09
C VAL A 740 22.31 -9.23 -18.27
N ILE A 741 22.19 -9.31 -16.94
CA ILE A 741 23.10 -8.70 -15.98
C ILE A 741 23.87 -9.80 -15.27
N GLY A 742 25.20 -9.72 -15.31
CA GLY A 742 26.09 -10.56 -14.54
C GLY A 742 26.42 -9.91 -13.21
N VAL A 743 26.51 -10.68 -12.14
CA VAL A 743 27.00 -10.20 -10.84
C VAL A 743 28.02 -11.17 -10.26
N THR A 744 29.24 -10.69 -10.06
CA THR A 744 30.28 -11.44 -9.33
C THR A 744 30.28 -11.01 -7.88
N THR A 745 30.16 -11.96 -6.95
CA THR A 745 30.14 -11.69 -5.51
C THR A 745 31.34 -12.31 -4.84
N THR A 746 32.15 -11.51 -4.16
CA THR A 746 33.33 -11.96 -3.40
C THR A 746 33.13 -11.81 -1.90
N ASP A 747 33.93 -12.51 -1.10
CA ASP A 747 34.12 -12.18 0.32
C ASP A 747 35.02 -10.94 0.50
N ASP A 748 35.26 -10.55 1.75
CA ASP A 748 36.13 -9.43 2.14
C ASP A 748 37.63 -9.66 1.86
N LYS A 749 38.01 -10.89 1.49
CA LYS A 749 39.36 -11.28 1.07
C LYS A 749 39.51 -11.36 -0.46
N GLY A 750 38.42 -11.12 -1.20
CA GLY A 750 38.40 -11.19 -2.67
C GLY A 750 38.17 -12.60 -3.24
N THR A 751 37.80 -13.59 -2.42
CA THR A 751 37.41 -14.92 -2.89
C THR A 751 36.05 -14.86 -3.55
N GLU A 752 35.90 -15.28 -4.81
CA GLU A 752 34.59 -15.39 -5.46
C GLU A 752 33.73 -16.46 -4.77
N ILE A 753 32.55 -16.06 -4.31
CA ILE A 753 31.57 -16.94 -3.65
C ILE A 753 30.43 -17.29 -4.61
N PHE A 754 29.87 -16.29 -5.28
CA PHE A 754 28.73 -16.47 -6.20
C PHE A 754 28.97 -15.76 -7.53
N LYS A 755 28.45 -16.36 -8.59
CA LYS A 755 28.24 -15.68 -9.87
C LYS A 755 26.77 -15.81 -10.27
N ASN A 756 26.11 -14.68 -10.52
CA ASN A 756 24.72 -14.64 -10.97
C ASN A 756 24.65 -14.18 -12.43
N GLU A 757 23.71 -14.71 -13.21
CA GLU A 757 23.18 -14.04 -14.40
C GLU A 757 21.67 -13.86 -14.24
N ILE A 758 21.22 -12.62 -14.31
CA ILE A 758 19.85 -12.17 -14.09
C ILE A 758 19.32 -11.65 -15.41
N THR A 759 18.29 -12.27 -15.97
CA THR A 759 17.69 -11.85 -17.23
C THR A 759 16.39 -11.11 -16.98
N LEU A 760 16.40 -9.81 -17.26
CA LEU A 760 15.25 -8.92 -17.19
C LEU A 760 14.65 -8.76 -18.59
N TYR A 761 13.35 -8.97 -18.72
CA TYR A 761 12.61 -8.71 -19.95
C TYR A 761 11.85 -7.40 -19.84
N ILE A 762 12.19 -6.43 -20.67
CA ILE A 762 11.63 -5.09 -20.65
C ILE A 762 10.78 -4.90 -21.91
N ARG A 763 9.46 -4.83 -21.71
CA ARG A 763 8.51 -4.62 -22.82
C ARG A 763 8.54 -3.17 -23.29
N GLY A 764 8.33 -2.94 -24.58
CA GLY A 764 8.21 -1.61 -25.18
C GLY A 764 9.51 -1.00 -25.72
N ILE A 765 10.68 -1.57 -25.39
CA ILE A 765 11.98 -1.03 -25.81
C ILE A 765 12.72 -1.88 -26.85
N GLY A 766 11.99 -2.74 -27.58
CA GLY A 766 12.55 -3.54 -28.68
C GLY A 766 12.62 -2.76 -30.01
N GLY A 767 13.13 -3.40 -31.06
CA GLY A 767 13.20 -2.82 -32.41
C GLY A 767 14.41 -1.91 -32.64
N PHE A 768 15.44 -2.03 -31.80
CA PHE A 768 16.69 -1.26 -31.89
C PHE A 768 17.73 -1.91 -32.82
N GLY A 769 17.42 -3.06 -33.43
CA GLY A 769 18.27 -3.72 -34.42
C GLY A 769 19.41 -4.54 -33.83
N GLY A 770 19.34 -4.87 -32.53
CA GLY A 770 20.32 -5.73 -31.84
C GLY A 770 20.16 -7.22 -32.16
N LYS A 771 21.05 -8.05 -31.59
CA LYS A 771 20.96 -9.52 -31.71
C LYS A 771 19.64 -10.02 -31.11
N LYS A 772 18.93 -10.91 -31.82
CA LYS A 772 17.68 -11.51 -31.32
C LYS A 772 17.93 -12.67 -30.35
N THR A 773 19.07 -13.32 -30.47
CA THR A 773 19.48 -14.49 -29.69
C THR A 773 20.85 -14.21 -29.07
N GLY A 774 21.00 -14.55 -27.79
CA GLY A 774 22.28 -14.42 -27.11
C GLY A 774 23.27 -15.49 -27.53
N THR A 775 24.53 -15.28 -27.19
CA THR A 775 25.58 -16.29 -27.34
C THR A 775 25.39 -17.40 -26.31
N ASP A 776 25.77 -18.63 -26.67
CA ASP A 776 25.82 -19.74 -25.74
C ASP A 776 26.90 -19.49 -24.67
N ARG A 777 26.51 -19.57 -23.40
CA ARG A 777 27.35 -19.41 -22.20
C ARG A 777 27.28 -20.65 -21.32
N GLY A 778 26.96 -21.81 -21.89
CA GLY A 778 26.90 -23.09 -21.18
C GLY A 778 25.66 -23.19 -20.30
N ALA A 779 25.84 -23.58 -19.03
CA ALA A 779 24.75 -23.85 -18.10
C ALA A 779 23.77 -22.66 -17.94
N ALA A 780 24.26 -21.42 -18.02
CA ALA A 780 23.46 -20.20 -17.90
C ALA A 780 22.43 -20.03 -19.04
N THR A 781 22.70 -20.55 -20.24
CA THR A 781 21.83 -20.41 -21.43
C THR A 781 21.24 -21.74 -21.92
N ALA A 782 21.53 -22.85 -21.24
CA ALA A 782 21.05 -24.17 -21.64
C ALA A 782 19.51 -24.25 -21.58
N ALA A 783 18.89 -24.83 -22.62
CA ALA A 783 17.44 -24.93 -22.73
C ALA A 783 16.81 -25.86 -21.68
N ASN A 784 17.53 -26.92 -21.29
CA ASN A 784 17.14 -27.91 -20.27
C ASN A 784 15.69 -28.41 -20.44
N ALA A 785 15.32 -28.82 -21.66
CA ALA A 785 14.01 -29.41 -21.91
C ALA A 785 13.86 -30.73 -21.14
N PRO A 786 12.75 -30.95 -20.41
CA PRO A 786 12.49 -32.23 -19.74
C PRO A 786 12.54 -33.40 -20.74
N PRO A 787 13.18 -34.53 -20.40
CA PRO A 787 13.18 -35.70 -21.26
C PRO A 787 11.76 -36.29 -21.36
N LYS A 788 11.45 -36.94 -22.49
CA LYS A 788 10.13 -37.55 -22.76
C LYS A 788 9.94 -38.87 -21.98
N ARG A 789 10.10 -38.83 -20.66
CA ARG A 789 9.92 -39.93 -19.71
C ARG A 789 9.37 -39.40 -18.38
N ALA A 790 8.89 -40.28 -17.51
CA ALA A 790 8.44 -39.89 -16.17
C ALA A 790 9.59 -39.27 -15.34
N PRO A 791 9.31 -38.32 -14.43
CA PRO A 791 10.30 -37.77 -13.50
C PRO A 791 10.91 -38.86 -12.62
N ASP A 792 12.21 -38.76 -12.32
CA ASP A 792 12.91 -39.64 -11.36
C ASP A 792 12.51 -39.31 -9.92
N ALA A 793 12.15 -38.06 -9.65
CA ALA A 793 11.57 -37.65 -8.37
C ALA A 793 10.49 -36.58 -8.60
N THR A 794 9.50 -36.57 -7.70
CA THR A 794 8.46 -35.54 -7.65
C THR A 794 8.25 -35.16 -6.19
N ILE A 795 8.48 -33.89 -5.88
CA ILE A 795 8.40 -33.36 -4.51
C ILE A 795 7.31 -32.31 -4.47
N ARG A 796 6.38 -32.44 -3.51
CA ARG A 796 5.28 -31.49 -3.31
C ARG A 796 5.47 -30.75 -1.99
N GLU A 797 5.36 -29.44 -2.03
CA GLU A 797 5.38 -28.58 -0.85
C GLU A 797 4.29 -27.52 -0.96
N LYS A 798 3.41 -27.47 0.05
CA LYS A 798 2.38 -26.44 0.13
C LYS A 798 2.95 -25.19 0.76
N THR A 799 2.93 -24.08 0.03
CA THR A 799 3.30 -22.77 0.58
C THR A 799 2.24 -22.31 1.57
N PHE A 800 2.60 -21.49 2.56
CA PHE A 800 1.61 -20.89 3.47
C PHE A 800 1.24 -19.46 3.06
N GLU A 801 0.10 -18.95 3.50
CA GLU A 801 -0.40 -17.61 3.14
C GLU A 801 0.63 -16.49 3.37
N GLY A 802 1.38 -16.57 4.46
CA GLY A 802 2.45 -15.62 4.81
C GLY A 802 3.79 -15.85 4.11
N GLN A 803 3.90 -16.76 3.13
CA GLN A 803 5.19 -17.16 2.53
C GLN A 803 5.91 -15.96 1.90
N ALA A 804 5.21 -15.18 1.08
CA ALA A 804 5.77 -13.99 0.44
C ALA A 804 6.13 -12.90 1.47
N ALA A 805 5.33 -12.76 2.52
CA ALA A 805 5.57 -11.83 3.62
C ALA A 805 6.84 -12.18 4.42
N LEU A 806 7.18 -13.46 4.52
CA LEU A 806 8.41 -13.92 5.16
C LEU A 806 9.61 -13.86 4.21
N TYR A 807 9.47 -14.36 2.97
CA TYR A 807 10.57 -14.39 2.00
C TYR A 807 11.10 -13.00 1.66
N ARG A 808 10.22 -11.99 1.55
CA ARG A 808 10.65 -10.59 1.32
C ARG A 808 11.64 -10.06 2.36
N MET A 809 11.65 -10.62 3.58
CA MET A 809 12.59 -10.22 4.63
C MET A 809 14.04 -10.61 4.30
N SER A 810 14.26 -11.43 3.28
CA SER A 810 15.58 -11.73 2.72
C SER A 810 16.11 -10.66 1.76
N GLY A 811 15.34 -9.61 1.45
CA GLY A 811 15.84 -8.42 0.75
C GLY A 811 15.07 -7.99 -0.50
N ASP A 812 14.10 -8.78 -0.98
CA ASP A 812 13.21 -8.38 -2.08
C ASP A 812 11.91 -7.78 -1.54
N PHE A 813 11.93 -6.46 -1.35
CA PHE A 813 10.83 -5.71 -0.78
C PHE A 813 9.81 -5.22 -1.81
N ASN A 814 9.85 -5.70 -3.07
CA ASN A 814 8.93 -5.29 -4.12
C ASN A 814 7.46 -5.45 -3.65
N PRO A 815 6.65 -4.38 -3.68
CA PRO A 815 5.32 -4.40 -3.10
C PRO A 815 4.34 -5.31 -3.86
N LEU A 816 4.66 -5.71 -5.09
CA LEU A 816 3.88 -6.68 -5.88
C LEU A 816 3.66 -8.02 -5.16
N HIS A 817 4.50 -8.33 -4.17
CA HIS A 817 4.46 -9.57 -3.40
C HIS A 817 3.72 -9.47 -2.06
N ILE A 818 3.16 -8.30 -1.71
CA ILE A 818 2.50 -8.11 -0.41
C ILE A 818 1.31 -7.14 -0.43
N ASP A 819 1.33 -6.12 -1.28
CA ASP A 819 0.28 -5.11 -1.39
C ASP A 819 -0.65 -5.46 -2.55
N PRO A 820 -1.92 -5.84 -2.29
CA PRO A 820 -2.87 -6.19 -3.33
C PRO A 820 -3.03 -5.12 -4.42
N ASN A 821 -2.87 -3.84 -4.08
CA ASN A 821 -3.01 -2.76 -5.07
C ASN A 821 -1.83 -2.73 -6.03
N MET A 822 -0.61 -2.91 -5.52
CA MET A 822 0.59 -2.95 -6.36
C MET A 822 0.62 -4.21 -7.22
N SER A 823 0.12 -5.34 -6.70
CA SER A 823 -0.07 -6.57 -7.48
C SER A 823 -1.07 -6.37 -8.62
N ALA A 824 -2.21 -5.71 -8.34
CA ALA A 824 -3.21 -5.39 -9.36
C ALA A 824 -2.66 -4.46 -10.45
N MET A 825 -1.86 -3.45 -10.09
CA MET A 825 -1.15 -2.61 -11.06
C MET A 825 -0.19 -3.39 -11.97
N GLY A 826 0.42 -4.46 -11.45
CA GLY A 826 1.24 -5.39 -12.25
C GLY A 826 0.44 -6.42 -13.06
N GLY A 827 -0.90 -6.38 -12.98
CA GLY A 827 -1.80 -7.28 -13.70
C GLY A 827 -2.11 -8.60 -12.97
N PHE A 828 -1.99 -8.64 -11.64
CA PHE A 828 -2.30 -9.82 -10.82
C PHE A 828 -3.46 -9.54 -9.87
N ASP A 829 -4.44 -10.45 -9.80
CA ASP A 829 -5.64 -10.26 -8.97
C ASP A 829 -5.35 -10.23 -7.46
N VAL A 830 -4.25 -10.88 -7.03
CA VAL A 830 -3.78 -10.92 -5.64
C VAL A 830 -2.24 -10.92 -5.60
N PRO A 831 -1.60 -10.60 -4.45
CA PRO A 831 -0.16 -10.69 -4.32
C PRO A 831 0.40 -12.05 -4.68
N ILE A 832 1.40 -12.04 -5.57
CA ILE A 832 2.08 -13.24 -6.04
C ILE A 832 3.29 -13.54 -5.17
N LEU A 833 3.65 -14.81 -5.05
CA LEU A 833 4.91 -15.23 -4.48
C LEU A 833 6.07 -14.83 -5.39
N HIS A 834 7.21 -14.46 -4.81
CA HIS A 834 8.43 -14.14 -5.56
C HIS A 834 8.84 -15.33 -6.44
N GLY A 835 9.20 -15.08 -7.70
CA GLY A 835 9.75 -16.14 -8.57
C GLY A 835 10.99 -16.78 -7.96
N LEU A 836 11.84 -15.97 -7.29
CA LEU A 836 13.03 -16.45 -6.57
C LEU A 836 12.70 -17.24 -5.30
N CYS A 837 11.52 -17.08 -4.70
CA CYS A 837 11.06 -17.95 -3.63
C CYS A 837 10.73 -19.34 -4.18
N SER A 838 9.95 -19.42 -5.26
CA SER A 838 9.65 -20.70 -5.94
C SER A 838 10.93 -21.37 -6.45
N PHE A 839 11.89 -20.59 -6.95
CA PHE A 839 13.22 -21.06 -7.32
C PHE A 839 13.99 -21.66 -6.15
N GLY A 840 13.99 -20.96 -5.01
CA GLY A 840 14.64 -21.43 -3.79
C GLY A 840 14.01 -22.70 -3.24
N ILE A 841 12.67 -22.81 -3.26
CA ILE A 841 11.93 -24.01 -2.86
C ILE A 841 12.32 -25.19 -3.75
N SER A 842 12.33 -25.02 -5.08
CA SER A 842 12.76 -26.08 -6.01
C SER A 842 14.22 -26.47 -5.82
N GLY A 843 15.10 -25.49 -5.57
CA GLY A 843 16.50 -25.74 -5.21
C GLY A 843 16.66 -26.53 -3.91
N LYS A 844 15.86 -26.20 -2.89
CA LYS A 844 15.79 -26.93 -1.61
C LYS A 844 15.33 -28.37 -1.81
N HIS A 845 14.27 -28.59 -2.60
CA HIS A 845 13.82 -29.94 -2.95
C HIS A 845 14.94 -30.77 -3.58
N ILE A 846 15.65 -30.22 -4.56
CA ILE A 846 16.74 -30.92 -5.25
C ILE A 846 17.92 -31.18 -4.30
N LEU A 847 18.27 -30.21 -3.46
CA LEU A 847 19.32 -30.35 -2.45
C LEU A 847 18.99 -31.48 -1.46
N THR A 848 17.74 -31.56 -1.01
CA THR A 848 17.28 -32.63 -0.12
C THR A 848 17.24 -33.99 -0.81
N THR A 849 16.74 -34.06 -2.04
CA THR A 849 16.53 -35.33 -2.76
C THR A 849 17.81 -35.90 -3.36
N PHE A 850 18.68 -35.07 -3.94
CA PHE A 850 19.81 -35.53 -4.75
C PHE A 850 21.18 -35.21 -4.15
N ALA A 851 21.25 -34.34 -3.15
CA ALA A 851 22.50 -33.96 -2.50
C ALA A 851 22.52 -34.22 -0.98
N ASN A 852 21.53 -34.92 -0.42
CA ASN A 852 21.46 -35.24 1.01
C ASN A 852 21.62 -34.02 1.94
N ASN A 853 21.05 -32.87 1.55
CA ASN A 853 21.19 -31.59 2.26
C ASN A 853 22.64 -31.03 2.30
N ASP A 854 23.58 -31.58 1.53
CA ASP A 854 24.97 -31.10 1.46
C ASP A 854 25.10 -29.94 0.48
N SER A 855 25.07 -28.71 1.00
CA SER A 855 25.22 -27.48 0.23
C SER A 855 26.53 -27.41 -0.57
N SER A 856 27.58 -28.16 -0.18
CA SER A 856 28.88 -28.12 -0.87
C SER A 856 28.87 -28.81 -2.23
N LYS A 857 27.90 -29.70 -2.47
CA LYS A 857 27.71 -30.43 -3.74
C LYS A 857 26.96 -29.64 -4.80
N PHE A 858 26.36 -28.52 -4.43
CA PHE A 858 25.55 -27.72 -5.34
C PHE A 858 26.47 -26.82 -6.17
N GLU A 859 26.56 -27.04 -7.48
CA GLU A 859 27.48 -26.31 -8.36
C GLU A 859 26.81 -25.09 -8.99
N ASN A 860 25.64 -25.29 -9.59
CA ASN A 860 24.85 -24.21 -10.16
C ASN A 860 23.36 -24.56 -10.24
N ILE A 861 22.54 -23.54 -10.46
CA ILE A 861 21.12 -23.66 -10.75
C ILE A 861 20.71 -22.62 -11.78
N LYS A 862 19.87 -23.05 -12.73
CA LYS A 862 19.26 -22.21 -13.77
C LYS A 862 17.76 -22.43 -13.78
N ALA A 863 16.97 -21.39 -14.03
CA ALA A 863 15.52 -21.49 -14.20
C ALA A 863 14.94 -20.33 -15.02
N ARG A 864 13.81 -20.57 -15.68
CA ARG A 864 12.95 -19.55 -16.28
C ARG A 864 11.63 -19.46 -15.52
N PHE A 865 11.21 -18.25 -15.18
CA PHE A 865 9.92 -17.98 -14.57
C PHE A 865 8.86 -17.89 -15.66
N SER A 866 7.89 -18.80 -15.65
CA SER A 866 6.91 -18.96 -16.73
C SER A 866 5.48 -18.62 -16.34
N ALA A 867 5.15 -18.62 -15.04
CA ALA A 867 3.84 -18.23 -14.54
C ALA A 867 3.91 -17.79 -13.07
N PRO A 868 2.98 -16.93 -12.61
CA PRO A 868 2.90 -16.55 -11.20
C PRO A 868 2.50 -17.74 -10.31
N VAL A 869 2.91 -17.68 -9.05
CA VAL A 869 2.50 -18.57 -7.95
C VAL A 869 1.82 -17.70 -6.90
N TYR A 870 0.73 -18.15 -6.32
CA TYR A 870 0.05 -17.45 -5.24
C TYR A 870 0.40 -18.10 -3.89
N PRO A 871 0.70 -17.32 -2.83
CA PRO A 871 0.92 -17.88 -1.49
C PRO A 871 -0.28 -18.74 -1.05
N GLY A 872 -0.02 -19.90 -0.46
CA GLY A 872 -1.04 -20.89 -0.13
C GLY A 872 -1.17 -22.04 -1.15
N GLU A 873 -0.67 -21.85 -2.38
CA GLU A 873 -0.66 -22.89 -3.42
C GLU A 873 0.42 -23.95 -3.19
N THR A 874 0.23 -25.12 -3.79
CA THR A 874 1.15 -26.27 -3.73
C THR A 874 2.08 -26.29 -4.92
N LEU A 875 3.38 -26.26 -4.65
CA LEU A 875 4.42 -26.43 -5.65
C LEU A 875 4.81 -27.90 -5.77
N GLU A 876 4.77 -28.42 -7.00
CA GLU A 876 5.27 -29.74 -7.37
C GLU A 876 6.53 -29.59 -8.23
N THR A 877 7.70 -29.91 -7.68
CA THR A 877 8.97 -29.96 -8.41
C THR A 877 9.16 -31.35 -9.00
N GLN A 878 9.17 -31.44 -10.32
CA GLN A 878 9.43 -32.67 -11.08
C GLN A 878 10.88 -32.66 -11.54
N CYS A 879 11.63 -33.72 -11.23
CA CYS A 879 13.07 -33.79 -11.44
C CYS A 879 13.46 -35.00 -12.29
N TRP A 880 14.37 -34.80 -13.25
CA TRP A 880 14.98 -35.84 -14.08
C TRP A 880 16.49 -35.76 -13.94
N LYS A 881 17.10 -36.84 -13.50
CA LYS A 881 18.55 -36.97 -13.32
C LYS A 881 19.20 -37.47 -14.61
N GLU A 882 20.10 -36.68 -15.16
CA GLU A 882 20.93 -36.98 -16.33
C GLU A 882 22.39 -36.81 -15.90
N GLY A 883 23.01 -37.89 -15.40
CA GLY A 883 24.36 -37.84 -14.82
C GLY A 883 24.40 -37.01 -13.52
N ASN A 884 25.27 -35.98 -13.49
CA ASN A 884 25.37 -35.02 -12.40
C ASN A 884 24.41 -33.83 -12.52
N LYS A 885 23.62 -33.78 -13.61
CA LYS A 885 22.64 -32.73 -13.88
C LYS A 885 21.23 -33.19 -13.54
N ILE A 886 20.50 -32.38 -12.80
CA ILE A 886 19.09 -32.58 -12.47
C ILE A 886 18.28 -31.55 -13.25
N ILE A 887 17.66 -31.96 -14.35
CA ILE A 887 16.69 -31.14 -15.08
C ILE A 887 15.41 -31.10 -14.24
N PHE A 888 14.77 -29.94 -14.11
CA PHE A 888 13.53 -29.82 -13.36
C PHE A 888 12.55 -28.81 -13.97
N GLU A 889 11.27 -29.05 -13.66
CA GLU A 889 10.20 -28.05 -13.81
C GLU A 889 9.40 -27.98 -12.51
N THR A 890 8.66 -26.90 -12.31
CA THR A 890 7.81 -26.74 -11.12
C THR A 890 6.41 -26.33 -11.53
N LYS A 891 5.42 -27.06 -11.02
CA LYS A 891 4.00 -26.86 -11.30
C LYS A 891 3.27 -26.37 -10.06
N VAL A 892 2.28 -25.53 -10.30
CA VAL A 892 1.23 -25.20 -9.32
C VAL A 892 0.16 -26.27 -9.45
N VAL A 893 -0.01 -27.10 -8.42
CA VAL A 893 -0.87 -28.29 -8.47
C VAL A 893 -2.33 -27.90 -8.67
N GLU A 894 -2.80 -26.88 -7.96
CA GLU A 894 -4.19 -26.44 -7.95
C GLU A 894 -4.66 -25.95 -9.32
N ARG A 895 -3.76 -25.34 -10.10
CA ARG A 895 -4.07 -24.78 -11.42
C ARG A 895 -3.54 -25.60 -12.60
N GLY A 896 -2.69 -26.60 -12.34
CA GLY A 896 -2.04 -27.38 -13.40
C GLY A 896 -1.10 -26.56 -14.29
N VAL A 897 -0.56 -25.44 -13.79
CA VAL A 897 0.29 -24.51 -14.57
C VAL A 897 1.76 -24.66 -14.19
N THR A 898 2.65 -24.73 -15.19
CA THR A 898 4.11 -24.72 -14.98
C THR A 898 4.61 -23.31 -14.65
N CYS A 899 5.03 -23.08 -13.42
CA CYS A 899 5.56 -21.78 -12.95
C CYS A 899 7.08 -21.64 -13.12
N ILE A 900 7.83 -22.75 -13.12
CA ILE A 900 9.25 -22.78 -13.47
C ILE A 900 9.47 -23.78 -14.60
N SER A 901 10.13 -23.32 -15.67
CA SER A 901 10.45 -24.11 -16.84
C SER A 901 11.95 -24.02 -17.18
N GLY A 902 12.43 -24.96 -18.00
CA GLY A 902 13.82 -25.00 -18.46
C GLY A 902 14.83 -25.00 -17.31
N GLY A 903 14.45 -25.58 -16.17
CA GLY A 903 15.23 -25.60 -14.94
C GLY A 903 16.29 -26.68 -14.97
N ALA A 904 17.48 -26.40 -14.43
CA ALA A 904 18.43 -27.44 -14.11
C ALA A 904 19.29 -27.06 -12.90
N VAL A 905 19.72 -28.07 -12.16
CA VAL A 905 20.78 -27.98 -11.15
C VAL A 905 21.91 -28.89 -11.60
N GLU A 906 23.14 -28.39 -11.63
CA GLU A 906 24.31 -29.24 -11.75
C GLU A 906 24.89 -29.45 -10.34
N LEU A 907 25.10 -30.71 -10.01
CA LEU A 907 25.79 -31.10 -8.79
C LEU A 907 27.23 -31.40 -9.15
N LYS A 908 28.15 -31.08 -8.23
CA LYS A 908 29.54 -31.53 -8.36
C LYS A 908 29.52 -33.05 -8.46
N GLY A 909 29.99 -33.57 -9.59
CA GLY A 909 30.01 -35.00 -9.83
C GLY A 909 30.85 -35.72 -8.77
N ASP A 910 30.40 -36.91 -8.35
CA ASP A 910 31.38 -37.90 -7.91
C ASP A 910 32.24 -38.21 -9.14
N ALA A 911 33.56 -38.09 -9.03
CA ALA A 911 34.46 -38.31 -10.14
C ALA A 911 34.37 -39.76 -10.67
N SER A 912 33.43 -40.05 -11.58
CA SER A 912 33.47 -41.15 -12.56
C SER A 912 32.24 -41.14 -13.48
N SER A 913 32.44 -40.95 -14.79
CA SER A 913 32.18 -41.97 -15.82
C SER A 913 32.05 -41.38 -17.23
N ALA A 914 33.11 -41.47 -18.02
CA ALA A 914 33.03 -41.91 -19.41
C ALA A 914 34.38 -42.55 -19.75
N ALA A 915 34.40 -43.88 -19.75
CA ALA A 915 35.57 -44.66 -20.14
C ALA A 915 35.80 -44.58 -21.65
N GLY A 916 37.06 -44.62 -22.05
CA GLY A 916 37.51 -44.75 -23.43
C GLY A 916 39.02 -45.00 -23.51
N ASP A 917 39.44 -46.14 -22.95
CA ASP A 917 40.69 -46.89 -23.19
C ASP A 917 42.05 -46.17 -23.25
N SER A 918 42.85 -46.36 -22.19
CA SER A 918 44.15 -47.06 -22.30
C SER A 918 44.72 -47.47 -20.93
N LYS A 919 44.99 -48.77 -20.81
CA LYS A 919 45.62 -49.56 -19.72
C LYS A 919 47.15 -49.27 -19.57
N PRO A 920 47.90 -49.93 -18.64
CA PRO A 920 47.62 -50.41 -17.27
C PRO A 920 48.80 -50.21 -16.26
N ALA A 921 48.55 -50.45 -14.95
CA ALA A 921 49.42 -51.05 -13.88
C ALA A 921 49.13 -50.37 -12.51
N GLY A 922 48.96 -51.00 -11.34
CA GLY A 922 49.15 -52.36 -10.83
C GLY A 922 48.55 -52.46 -9.41
N SER A 923 48.33 -53.69 -8.97
CA SER A 923 47.56 -54.25 -7.82
C SER A 923 47.91 -53.84 -6.38
N ASN A 924 46.93 -53.87 -5.44
CA ASN A 924 46.77 -54.99 -4.46
C ASN A 924 45.62 -54.89 -3.41
N ALA A 925 44.90 -56.02 -3.31
CA ALA A 925 44.06 -56.57 -2.22
C ALA A 925 42.74 -55.86 -1.81
N GLY A 926 41.62 -56.25 -2.45
CA GLY A 926 40.26 -55.95 -1.99
C GLY A 926 39.83 -56.81 -0.79
N VAL A 927 38.90 -56.31 0.02
CA VAL A 927 38.39 -56.98 1.24
C VAL A 927 37.01 -57.61 1.07
N ALA A 928 36.50 -57.73 -0.17
CA ALA A 928 35.29 -58.49 -0.43
C ALA A 928 35.49 -60.00 -0.22
N VAL A 929 34.53 -60.60 0.50
CA VAL A 929 34.34 -62.06 0.55
C VAL A 929 33.05 -62.40 -0.19
N PRO A 930 33.11 -63.15 -1.31
CA PRO A 930 31.93 -63.48 -2.11
C PRO A 930 30.84 -64.18 -1.29
N GLY A 931 29.59 -63.75 -1.48
CA GLY A 931 28.43 -64.33 -0.80
C GLY A 931 28.09 -63.72 0.56
N PHE A 932 28.83 -62.72 1.03
CA PHE A 932 28.50 -61.95 2.24
C PHE A 932 28.16 -60.51 1.86
N LYS A 933 26.95 -60.05 2.23
CA LYS A 933 26.49 -58.68 2.01
C LYS A 933 27.34 -57.68 2.80
N SER A 934 27.88 -58.10 3.95
CA SER A 934 28.77 -57.29 4.78
C SER A 934 30.08 -56.91 4.07
N SER A 935 30.45 -57.61 2.98
CA SER A 935 31.64 -57.29 2.18
C SER A 935 31.65 -55.84 1.70
N ALA A 936 30.51 -55.33 1.22
CA ALA A 936 30.42 -53.95 0.74
C ALA A 936 30.67 -52.93 1.86
N ILE A 937 30.32 -53.28 3.11
CA ILE A 937 30.55 -52.43 4.29
C ILE A 937 32.04 -52.41 4.64
N PHE A 938 32.72 -53.55 4.65
CA PHE A 938 34.16 -53.61 4.91
C PHE A 938 34.99 -52.99 3.76
N GLU A 939 34.53 -53.09 2.51
CA GLU A 939 35.16 -52.41 1.37
C GLU A 939 35.01 -50.90 1.45
N ALA A 940 33.82 -50.39 1.79
CA ALA A 940 33.61 -48.97 2.02
C ALA A 940 34.45 -48.46 3.19
N LEU A 941 34.54 -49.24 4.28
CA LEU A 941 35.37 -48.90 5.43
C LEU A 941 36.86 -48.90 5.08
N LYS A 942 37.32 -49.90 4.31
CA LYS A 942 38.71 -49.95 3.82
C LYS A 942 39.02 -48.78 2.91
N ALA A 943 38.15 -48.47 1.94
CA ALA A 943 38.34 -47.34 1.03
C ALA A 943 38.36 -46.01 1.77
N SER A 944 37.49 -45.83 2.77
CA SER A 944 37.46 -44.64 3.62
C SER A 944 38.75 -44.49 4.43
N ILE A 945 39.23 -45.58 5.03
CA ILE A 945 40.49 -45.54 5.77
C ILE A 945 41.65 -45.31 4.80
N ASP A 946 41.74 -46.04 3.70
CA ASP A 946 42.88 -45.95 2.77
C ASP A 946 43.01 -44.56 2.14
N SER A 947 41.88 -43.91 1.80
CA SER A 947 41.82 -42.54 1.27
C SER A 947 42.06 -41.43 2.30
N ALA A 948 42.04 -41.74 3.60
CA ALA A 948 42.32 -40.77 4.65
C ALA A 948 43.81 -40.38 4.67
N SER A 949 44.09 -39.08 4.84
CA SER A 949 45.45 -38.56 4.96
C SER A 949 46.16 -39.11 6.20
N PRO A 950 47.52 -39.10 6.26
CA PRO A 950 48.27 -39.59 7.41
C PRO A 950 47.83 -38.95 8.74
N ALA A 951 47.52 -37.65 8.74
CA ALA A 951 47.04 -36.94 9.93
C ALA A 951 45.65 -37.42 10.39
N GLN A 952 44.73 -37.68 9.45
CA GLN A 952 43.39 -38.20 9.76
C GLN A 952 43.45 -39.64 10.30
N LYS A 953 44.28 -40.50 9.70
CA LYS A 953 44.55 -41.85 10.21
C LYS A 953 45.10 -41.78 11.64
N GLN A 954 46.06 -40.90 11.90
CA GLN A 954 46.64 -40.75 13.24
C GLN A 954 45.64 -40.22 14.28
N ALA A 955 44.73 -39.33 13.88
CA ALA A 955 43.64 -38.87 14.73
C ALA A 955 42.63 -39.99 15.05
N GLN A 956 42.26 -40.81 14.06
CA GLN A 956 41.38 -41.95 14.24
C GLN A 956 42.01 -43.02 15.14
N ALA A 957 43.30 -43.31 14.95
CA ALA A 957 44.07 -44.21 15.80
C ALA A 957 44.10 -43.74 17.26
N LYS A 958 44.33 -42.43 17.49
CA LYS A 958 44.30 -41.83 18.84
C LYS A 958 42.91 -41.87 19.48
N LYS A 959 41.84 -41.79 18.70
CA LYS A 959 40.45 -41.78 19.21
C LYS A 959 39.97 -43.17 19.63
N VAL A 960 40.25 -44.20 18.82
CA VAL A 960 39.73 -45.55 19.03
C VAL A 960 40.71 -46.43 19.80
N LYS A 961 42.01 -46.42 19.42
CA LYS A 961 43.10 -47.18 20.07
C LYS A 961 42.81 -48.68 20.24
N GLY A 962 42.18 -49.33 19.27
CA GLY A 962 41.78 -50.73 19.39
C GLY A 962 41.88 -51.53 18.08
N ILE A 963 42.14 -52.83 18.22
CA ILE A 963 42.09 -53.82 17.12
C ILE A 963 40.86 -54.70 17.31
N PHE A 964 40.05 -54.82 16.27
CA PHE A 964 38.80 -55.56 16.29
C PHE A 964 38.83 -56.73 15.33
N GLN A 965 38.25 -57.86 15.74
CA GLN A 965 38.00 -58.99 14.86
C GLN A 965 36.49 -59.20 14.73
N VAL A 966 35.97 -59.18 13.51
CA VAL A 966 34.55 -59.32 13.24
C VAL A 966 34.31 -60.59 12.44
N GLU A 967 33.64 -61.55 13.07
CA GLU A 967 33.22 -62.81 12.47
C GLU A 967 31.75 -62.71 12.06
N ILE A 968 31.50 -62.75 10.76
CA ILE A 968 30.17 -62.70 10.18
C ILE A 968 29.73 -64.12 9.81
N LYS A 969 28.57 -64.53 10.33
CA LYS A 969 27.94 -65.81 10.01
C LYS A 969 26.94 -65.62 8.87
N GLY A 970 27.19 -66.31 7.77
CA GLY A 970 26.34 -66.35 6.59
C GLY A 970 25.50 -67.62 6.54
N ASP A 971 24.70 -67.74 5.48
CA ASP A 971 23.76 -68.84 5.33
C ASP A 971 24.47 -70.19 5.06
N GLY A 972 23.86 -71.29 5.50
CA GLY A 972 24.37 -72.65 5.27
C GLY A 972 25.64 -73.03 6.05
N GLY A 973 25.90 -72.38 7.19
CA GLY A 973 27.05 -72.68 8.06
C GLY A 973 28.37 -72.02 7.62
N LYS A 974 28.34 -71.17 6.60
CA LYS A 974 29.52 -70.42 6.13
C LYS A 974 29.81 -69.24 7.07
N SER A 975 31.09 -68.99 7.36
CA SER A 975 31.52 -67.83 8.14
C SER A 975 32.67 -67.13 7.43
N ALA A 976 32.64 -65.80 7.45
CA ALA A 976 33.72 -64.96 6.98
C ALA A 976 34.20 -64.06 8.12
N THR A 977 35.50 -63.79 8.17
CA THR A 977 36.11 -62.99 9.24
C THR A 977 36.85 -61.83 8.62
N TRP A 978 36.74 -60.66 9.26
CA TRP A 978 37.52 -59.48 8.97
C TRP A 978 38.21 -58.98 10.23
N TYR A 979 39.28 -58.22 10.08
CA TYR A 979 39.85 -57.43 11.16
C TYR A 979 39.90 -55.96 10.79
N ILE A 980 39.79 -55.12 11.81
CA ILE A 980 39.88 -53.67 11.73
C ILE A 980 40.90 -53.23 12.78
N ASP A 981 42.10 -52.85 12.36
CA ASP A 981 43.11 -52.25 13.24
C ASP A 981 42.90 -50.75 13.21
N LEU A 982 42.59 -50.13 14.35
CA LEU A 982 42.51 -48.67 14.52
C LEU A 982 43.36 -48.25 15.72
N LYS A 983 44.45 -48.97 15.99
CA LYS A 983 45.27 -48.75 17.19
C LYS A 983 46.49 -47.92 16.90
N GLU A 984 47.26 -48.31 15.89
CA GLU A 984 48.51 -47.63 15.50
C GLU A 984 48.50 -47.28 14.03
N ASN A 985 48.19 -48.24 13.16
CA ASN A 985 48.12 -48.06 11.71
C ASN A 985 46.73 -48.47 11.21
N PRO A 986 45.78 -47.52 11.11
CA PRO A 986 44.42 -47.80 10.68
C PRO A 986 44.33 -48.58 9.38
N GLY A 987 43.66 -49.73 9.42
CA GLY A 987 43.50 -50.61 8.26
C GLY A 987 42.45 -51.69 8.48
N VAL A 988 41.93 -52.21 7.37
CA VAL A 988 40.92 -53.28 7.32
C VAL A 988 41.43 -54.40 6.45
N GLY A 989 41.26 -55.66 6.90
CA GLY A 989 41.67 -56.84 6.16
C GLY A 989 40.72 -58.02 6.34
N VAL A 990 40.80 -58.99 5.43
CA VAL A 990 40.06 -60.26 5.50
C VAL A 990 40.90 -61.30 6.25
N GLY A 991 40.24 -62.10 7.08
CA GLY A 991 40.85 -63.16 7.89
C GLY A 991 41.04 -62.76 9.35
N PRO A 992 41.67 -63.64 10.16
CA PRO A 992 41.98 -63.34 11.56
C PRO A 992 42.98 -62.18 11.65
N SER A 993 42.88 -61.39 12.72
CA SER A 993 43.78 -60.24 12.89
C SER A 993 45.23 -60.70 13.06
N PRO A 994 46.22 -60.05 12.39
CA PRO A 994 47.63 -60.37 12.56
C PRO A 994 48.15 -60.12 13.99
N LYS A 995 47.46 -59.26 14.75
CA LYS A 995 47.73 -58.95 16.16
C LYS A 995 46.55 -59.39 17.01
N LYS A 996 46.78 -59.66 18.31
CA LYS A 996 45.70 -60.09 19.21
C LYS A 996 44.59 -59.02 19.25
N PRO A 997 43.33 -59.36 18.90
CA PRO A 997 42.25 -58.38 18.91
C PRO A 997 41.90 -57.98 20.34
N ASP A 998 41.68 -56.67 20.54
CA ASP A 998 41.22 -56.09 21.80
C ASP A 998 39.73 -56.41 22.05
N ALA A 999 38.94 -56.55 20.98
CA ALA A 999 37.59 -57.09 21.04
C ALA A 999 37.22 -57.90 19.78
N SER A 1000 36.50 -59.00 19.98
CA SER A 1000 35.99 -59.86 18.92
C SER A 1000 34.46 -59.85 18.92
N ILE A 1001 33.88 -59.69 17.74
CA ILE A 1001 32.45 -59.57 17.52
C ILE A 1001 31.99 -60.68 16.59
N THR A 1002 30.93 -61.40 16.98
CA THR A 1002 30.30 -62.42 16.14
C THR A 1002 28.82 -62.07 15.95
N ILE A 1003 28.37 -62.00 14.69
CA ILE A 1003 27.01 -61.57 14.31
C ILE A 1003 26.63 -62.18 12.94
N SER A 1004 25.33 -62.25 12.63
CA SER A 1004 24.88 -62.70 11.30
C SER A 1004 25.12 -61.63 10.22
N ASP A 1005 25.25 -62.04 8.96
CA ASP A 1005 25.48 -61.13 7.83
C ASP A 1005 24.33 -60.12 7.63
N ALA A 1006 23.09 -60.57 7.84
CA ALA A 1006 21.91 -59.72 7.77
C ALA A 1006 21.88 -58.71 8.93
N ASP A 1007 22.04 -59.18 10.17
CA ASP A 1007 21.97 -58.30 11.34
C ASP A 1007 23.12 -57.27 11.35
N PHE A 1008 24.31 -57.63 10.86
CA PHE A 1008 25.43 -56.68 10.74
C PHE A 1008 25.16 -55.61 9.68
N THR A 1009 24.54 -55.98 8.56
CA THR A 1009 24.16 -55.03 7.52
C THR A 1009 23.08 -54.07 8.01
N ASP A 1010 22.07 -54.58 8.72
CA ASP A 1010 21.04 -53.73 9.32
C ASP A 1010 21.60 -52.85 10.44
N LEU A 1011 22.57 -53.35 11.20
CA LEU A 1011 23.26 -52.55 12.20
C LEU A 1011 24.03 -51.41 11.54
N ALA A 1012 24.89 -51.69 10.55
CA ALA A 1012 25.71 -50.69 9.86
C ALA A 1012 24.87 -49.65 9.08
N THR A 1013 23.67 -50.00 8.66
CA THR A 1013 22.73 -49.08 7.98
C THR A 1013 21.77 -48.37 8.94
N GLY A 1014 21.93 -48.56 10.25
CA GLY A 1014 21.12 -47.92 11.30
C GLY A 1014 19.69 -48.45 11.42
N LYS A 1015 19.36 -49.56 10.76
CA LYS A 1015 18.05 -50.23 10.82
C LYS A 1015 17.90 -51.12 12.05
N ALA A 1016 19.01 -51.55 12.64
CA ALA A 1016 19.03 -52.32 13.89
C ALA A 1016 19.80 -51.60 15.01
N ASN A 1017 19.49 -51.93 16.25
CA ASN A 1017 20.15 -51.37 17.44
C ASN A 1017 21.06 -52.43 18.09
N SER A 1018 22.32 -52.06 18.33
CA SER A 1018 23.38 -52.97 18.83
C SER A 1018 23.05 -53.55 20.21
N GLN A 1019 22.47 -52.76 21.11
CA GLN A 1019 22.15 -53.19 22.48
C GLN A 1019 21.02 -54.22 22.48
N LYS A 1020 19.98 -54.02 21.65
CA LYS A 1020 18.90 -55.00 21.46
C LYS A 1020 19.40 -56.32 20.86
N LEU A 1021 20.28 -56.25 19.86
CA LEU A 1021 20.87 -57.45 19.24
C LEU A 1021 21.77 -58.22 20.23
N PHE A 1022 22.50 -57.51 21.10
CA PHE A 1022 23.33 -58.12 22.14
C PHE A 1022 22.48 -58.81 23.23
N MET A 1023 21.44 -58.13 23.73
CA MET A 1023 20.52 -58.71 24.72
C MET A 1023 19.74 -59.91 24.17
N ALA A 1024 19.41 -59.91 22.88
CA ALA A 1024 18.78 -61.04 22.19
C ALA A 1024 19.77 -62.18 21.87
N GLY A 1025 21.05 -62.07 22.24
CA GLY A 1025 22.09 -63.07 21.99
C GLY A 1025 22.53 -63.20 20.53
N LYS A 1026 22.06 -62.32 19.65
CA LYS A 1026 22.34 -62.30 18.20
C LYS A 1026 23.66 -61.60 17.87
N LEU A 1027 24.07 -60.64 18.68
CA LEU A 1027 25.39 -60.02 18.66
C LEU A 1027 26.18 -60.53 19.87
N LYS A 1028 27.32 -61.19 19.64
CA LYS A 1028 28.19 -61.69 20.71
C LYS A 1028 29.51 -60.91 20.68
N ILE A 1029 29.92 -60.41 21.84
CA ILE A 1029 31.16 -59.65 21.99
C ILE A 1029 32.02 -60.34 23.05
N ARG A 1030 33.29 -60.55 22.72
CA ARG A 1030 34.32 -61.06 23.64
C ARG A 1030 35.50 -60.11 23.68
N GLY A 1031 36.11 -59.90 24.85
CA GLY A 1031 37.19 -58.91 25.03
C GLY A 1031 36.67 -57.58 25.57
N ASN A 1032 37.33 -56.48 25.22
CA ASN A 1032 37.06 -55.16 25.80
C ASN A 1032 35.75 -54.56 25.25
N MET A 1033 34.70 -54.66 26.05
CA MET A 1033 33.34 -54.22 25.70
C MET A 1033 33.26 -52.72 25.39
N MET A 1034 34.02 -51.88 26.11
CA MET A 1034 34.01 -50.44 25.89
C MET A 1034 34.61 -50.09 24.52
N LEU A 1035 35.68 -50.78 24.11
CA LEU A 1035 36.23 -50.59 22.76
C LEU A 1035 35.26 -51.09 21.68
N ALA A 1036 34.55 -52.19 21.92
CA ALA A 1036 33.57 -52.71 20.95
C ALA A 1036 32.44 -51.72 20.66
N THR A 1037 32.00 -50.92 21.64
CA THR A 1037 31.01 -49.86 21.40
C THR A 1037 31.53 -48.76 20.48
N LYS A 1038 32.81 -48.39 20.59
CA LYS A 1038 33.44 -47.40 19.70
C LYS A 1038 33.58 -47.89 18.27
N LEU A 1039 33.63 -49.20 18.04
CA LEU A 1039 33.61 -49.74 16.68
C LEU A 1039 32.27 -49.45 15.99
N GLY A 1040 31.16 -49.42 16.75
CA GLY A 1040 29.84 -49.01 16.23
C GLY A 1040 29.83 -47.59 15.68
N ASP A 1041 30.57 -46.67 16.30
CA ASP A 1041 30.72 -45.28 15.82
C ASP A 1041 31.54 -45.19 14.52
N VAL A 1042 32.43 -46.15 14.28
CA VAL A 1042 33.32 -46.19 13.12
C VAL A 1042 32.71 -46.95 11.94
N VAL A 1043 32.01 -48.05 12.21
CA VAL A 1043 31.34 -48.88 11.21
C VAL A 1043 29.95 -48.33 10.85
N GLY A 1044 29.41 -47.44 11.68
CA GLY A 1044 28.19 -46.68 11.43
C GLY A 1044 27.02 -47.18 12.28
N THR A 1045 26.76 -46.50 13.40
CA THR A 1045 25.45 -46.49 14.05
C THR A 1045 25.24 -45.17 14.78
N LYS A 1046 24.38 -44.29 14.25
CA LYS A 1046 23.67 -43.31 15.08
C LYS A 1046 22.58 -44.07 15.84
N SER A 1047 22.85 -44.51 17.08
CA SER A 1047 21.75 -44.80 18.03
C SER A 1047 22.12 -44.41 19.46
N LYS A 1048 21.54 -43.27 19.88
CA LYS A 1048 21.21 -42.75 21.23
C LYS A 1048 21.88 -43.37 22.48
N MET A 1049 22.34 -42.48 23.37
CA MET A 1049 21.80 -42.43 24.73
C MET A 1049 20.96 -41.18 24.88
#